data_AF-A0A2V2DHF8-F1
#
_entry.id   AF-A0A2V2DHF8-F1
#
_cell.length_a   1.000
_cell.length_b   1.000
_cell.length_c   1.000
_cell.angle_alpha   90.00
_cell.angle_beta   90.00
_cell.angle_gamma   90.00
#
_symmetry.space_group_name_H-M   'P 1'
#
loop_
_entity.id
_entity.type
_entity.pdbx_description
1 polymer ?
#
loop_
_entity_poly.entity_id
_entity_poly.type
_entity_poly.pdbx_seq_one_letter_code
_entity_poly.pdbx_strand_id
1 'polypeptide(L)'
;MKTKIATGRSRWMLFLGALFSARALTVTMAVGEVEDEGIADAARKGIYTFLEQAGQGLTEKGLLLTVLTLCLYVCYKKFWIDGQGKAIRFSRMLALLLAVLYTGGLGFLWANSPDILFSPRLNLLRTIVTLVGCYAFYLWAENALYALFHSGRDIRIRAGFARPLQRLYRNHPWLTVWIGILFFWGGHLILRYPAAMSYDNWAQLGYYFGVHTWTTAQPVFHTWLFGCFVRLGLSLGSANAGLFCFVLFQSAVMAAALSWSLLLMRSWKAPAWIRLLTFAVVCFAPYYAGYAAFPIKDFLYTACFLLLVLGCIELARDPVRFFQSGPRMGLWVLGVCFMILFRKNGIYVYLPVVLLIVLNWGLGRLRERKGKRAGKRSAFRGRALFAPALCLILPLLLSWGAETAISLRYDVQKDSPKEMFSLPFQQTARFVRDFGQEIPAREQEVIRKVLDYDNLPQLYNPMTADPVKTTYRAENTADLAAYFKLWIRQFFRHPLCYVEATWNQNYYLFAPYVDNIVYNKNCFTGAETLWDEPIYETLNIHIPESLEGLDAVAVSLYSLLTKMPVIGMLNNVAFYMILMAMVIAFMLADRWKKEQLFVLLPLLLSFFIILMAPQIQDQPRYAFPIIYAMPSVTAFYLSRSRRS
;
A
#
# COMPACT_ATOMS: atom_id res chain seq x y z
N MET A 1 5.95 30.40 -15.23
CA MET A 1 7.12 30.58 -16.11
C MET A 1 7.09 29.43 -17.11
N LYS A 2 6.66 29.72 -18.34
CA LYS A 2 6.34 28.74 -19.39
C LYS A 2 7.58 28.52 -20.25
N THR A 3 8.43 27.57 -19.91
CA THR A 3 9.48 27.10 -20.83
C THR A 3 8.84 26.15 -21.85
N LYS A 4 8.68 26.59 -23.10
CA LYS A 4 8.51 25.67 -24.23
C LYS A 4 9.79 24.84 -24.29
N ILE A 5 9.75 23.58 -23.87
CA ILE A 5 10.83 22.64 -24.19
C ILE A 5 10.74 22.44 -25.70
N ALA A 6 11.83 22.82 -26.36
CA ALA A 6 12.09 22.77 -27.79
C ALA A 6 11.17 21.85 -28.62
N THR A 7 10.47 22.47 -29.56
CA THR A 7 10.20 21.90 -30.89
C THR A 7 11.53 21.37 -31.44
N GLY A 8 11.72 20.04 -31.47
CA GLY A 8 12.97 19.45 -31.95
C GLY A 8 13.33 18.04 -31.49
N ARG A 9 12.43 17.25 -30.88
CA ARG A 9 12.74 15.83 -30.64
C ARG A 9 12.72 15.08 -31.97
N SER A 10 13.89 14.55 -32.36
CA SER A 10 14.03 13.72 -33.57
C SER A 10 13.07 12.53 -33.51
N ARG A 11 12.36 12.28 -34.62
CA ARG A 11 11.50 11.09 -34.79
C ARG A 11 12.28 9.81 -34.50
N TRP A 12 13.56 9.80 -34.85
CA TRP A 12 14.47 8.67 -34.62
C TRP A 12 14.75 8.45 -33.13
N MET A 13 14.97 9.52 -32.36
CA MET A 13 15.16 9.42 -30.90
C MET A 13 13.90 8.92 -30.18
N LEU A 14 12.70 9.31 -30.63
CA LEU A 14 11.45 8.80 -30.07
C LEU A 14 11.24 7.31 -30.40
N PHE A 15 11.65 6.88 -31.60
CA PHE A 15 11.61 5.47 -31.97
C PHE A 15 12.57 4.64 -31.10
N LEU A 16 13.82 5.07 -30.94
CA LEU A 16 14.76 4.43 -30.02
C LEU A 16 14.24 4.39 -28.58
N GLY A 17 13.69 5.51 -28.10
CA GLY A 17 13.10 5.56 -26.76
C GLY A 17 11.94 4.57 -26.61
N ALA A 18 11.09 4.43 -27.63
CA ALA A 18 10.00 3.46 -27.65
C ALA A 18 10.51 2.02 -27.68
N LEU A 19 11.55 1.73 -28.46
CA LEU A 19 12.19 0.41 -28.52
C LEU A 19 12.80 0.03 -27.16
N PHE A 20 13.52 0.96 -26.53
CA PHE A 20 14.10 0.73 -25.20
C PHE A 20 13.02 0.59 -24.13
N SER A 21 11.95 1.38 -24.17
CA SER A 21 10.81 1.19 -23.27
C SER A 21 10.13 -0.17 -23.47
N ALA A 22 9.90 -0.59 -24.72
CA ALA A 22 9.34 -1.91 -25.02
C ALA A 22 10.26 -3.04 -24.53
N ARG A 23 11.58 -2.87 -24.68
CA ARG A 23 12.55 -3.83 -24.16
C ARG A 23 12.57 -3.86 -22.65
N ALA A 24 12.56 -2.70 -21.99
CA ALA A 24 12.53 -2.59 -20.53
C ALA A 24 11.32 -3.28 -19.91
N LEU A 25 10.14 -3.13 -20.54
CA LEU A 25 8.89 -3.75 -20.08
C LEU A 25 8.81 -5.26 -20.33
N THR A 26 9.74 -5.83 -21.11
CA THR A 26 9.76 -7.25 -21.48
C THR A 26 11.08 -7.95 -21.13
N VAL A 27 11.98 -7.25 -20.44
CA VAL A 27 13.34 -7.70 -20.15
C VAL A 27 13.35 -8.91 -19.22
N THR A 28 14.28 -9.82 -19.44
CA THR A 28 14.64 -10.90 -18.52
C THR A 28 16.11 -10.76 -18.18
N MET A 29 16.45 -11.00 -16.91
CA MET A 29 17.86 -11.01 -16.47
C MET A 29 18.48 -12.41 -16.51
N ALA A 30 17.67 -13.45 -16.75
CA ALA A 30 18.17 -14.78 -17.07
C ALA A 30 19.01 -14.76 -18.36
N VAL A 31 20.19 -15.38 -18.29
CA VAL A 31 21.10 -15.60 -19.40
C VAL A 31 21.27 -17.10 -19.52
N GLY A 32 20.86 -17.67 -20.66
CA GLY A 32 21.00 -19.10 -20.89
C GLY A 32 22.45 -19.47 -21.18
N GLU A 33 22.74 -20.75 -20.99
CA GLU A 33 23.97 -21.34 -21.50
C GLU A 33 23.96 -21.31 -23.04
N VAL A 34 25.15 -21.23 -23.64
CA VAL A 34 25.34 -21.25 -25.09
C VAL A 34 26.13 -22.50 -25.43
N GLU A 35 25.68 -23.24 -26.43
CA GLU A 35 26.37 -24.44 -26.91
C GLU A 35 27.79 -24.09 -27.39
N ASP A 36 28.76 -24.95 -27.08
CA ASP A 36 30.15 -24.74 -27.50
C ASP A 36 30.36 -25.25 -28.93
N GLU A 37 30.42 -24.32 -29.88
CA GLU A 37 30.67 -24.58 -31.30
C GLU A 37 32.14 -24.91 -31.63
N GLY A 38 32.99 -25.19 -30.63
CA GLY A 38 34.40 -25.54 -30.84
C GLY A 38 35.24 -24.37 -31.39
N ILE A 39 34.81 -23.13 -31.17
CA ILE A 39 35.51 -21.92 -31.67
C ILE A 39 36.80 -21.70 -30.86
N ALA A 40 37.95 -21.99 -31.48
CA ALA A 40 39.27 -21.86 -30.85
C ALA A 40 39.68 -20.41 -30.56
N ASP A 41 39.28 -19.46 -31.41
CA ASP A 41 39.61 -18.04 -31.23
C ASP A 41 38.73 -17.40 -30.14
N ALA A 42 39.36 -16.89 -29.09
CA ALA A 42 38.66 -16.34 -27.93
C ALA A 42 37.77 -15.12 -28.26
N ALA A 43 38.18 -14.28 -29.22
CA ALA A 43 37.39 -13.12 -29.61
C ALA A 43 36.13 -13.54 -30.37
N ARG A 44 36.25 -14.48 -31.32
CA ARG A 44 35.11 -15.06 -32.06
C ARG A 44 34.18 -15.82 -31.13
N LYS A 45 34.70 -16.61 -30.18
CA LYS A 45 33.89 -17.31 -29.17
C LYS A 45 33.11 -16.31 -28.32
N GLY A 46 33.73 -15.21 -27.92
CA GLY A 46 33.06 -14.13 -27.19
C GLY A 46 31.94 -13.46 -27.99
N ILE A 47 32.15 -13.17 -29.28
CA ILE A 47 31.12 -12.61 -30.17
C ILE A 47 29.96 -13.58 -30.35
N TYR A 48 30.25 -14.86 -30.65
CA TYR A 48 29.25 -15.90 -30.82
C TYR A 48 28.37 -16.03 -29.56
N THR A 49 29.01 -16.18 -28.40
CA THR A 49 28.31 -16.28 -27.11
C THR A 49 27.42 -15.07 -26.87
N PHE A 50 27.90 -13.86 -27.16
CA PHE A 50 27.10 -12.64 -27.01
C PHE A 50 25.87 -12.62 -27.95
N LEU A 51 26.04 -13.01 -29.22
CA LEU A 51 24.96 -13.03 -30.20
C LEU A 51 23.89 -14.05 -29.83
N GLU A 52 24.28 -15.25 -29.43
CA GLU A 52 23.36 -16.31 -28.98
C GLU A 52 22.57 -15.87 -27.74
N GLN A 53 23.25 -15.36 -26.70
CA GLN A 53 22.58 -14.89 -25.48
C GLN A 53 21.67 -13.66 -25.74
N ALA A 54 22.04 -12.80 -26.68
CA ALA A 54 21.18 -11.70 -27.12
C ALA A 54 19.94 -12.22 -27.88
N GLY A 55 20.14 -13.21 -28.75
CA GLY A 55 19.11 -13.91 -29.51
C GLY A 55 18.08 -14.59 -28.61
N GLN A 56 18.53 -15.38 -27.63
CA GLN A 56 17.67 -16.04 -26.62
C GLN A 56 16.69 -15.06 -25.94
N GLY A 57 17.13 -13.84 -25.67
CA GLY A 57 16.30 -12.81 -25.05
C GLY A 57 15.23 -12.21 -25.97
N LEU A 58 15.31 -12.46 -27.28
CA LEU A 58 14.40 -12.00 -28.33
C LEU A 58 13.49 -13.13 -28.85
N THR A 59 13.94 -14.39 -28.72
CA THR A 59 13.16 -15.59 -29.03
C THR A 59 11.81 -15.53 -28.30
N GLU A 60 10.72 -15.85 -29.00
CA GLU A 60 9.31 -15.74 -28.56
C GLU A 60 8.74 -14.32 -28.36
N LYS A 61 9.59 -13.31 -28.11
CA LYS A 61 9.14 -11.93 -27.83
C LYS A 61 9.23 -10.98 -29.02
N GLY A 62 9.79 -11.42 -30.15
CA GLY A 62 10.03 -10.55 -31.32
C GLY A 62 8.78 -9.80 -31.82
N LEU A 63 7.66 -10.50 -32.04
CA LEU A 63 6.40 -9.86 -32.46
C LEU A 63 5.88 -8.89 -31.39
N LEU A 64 5.84 -9.32 -30.12
CA LEU A 64 5.40 -8.48 -29.00
C LEU A 64 6.24 -7.20 -28.90
N LEU A 65 7.56 -7.31 -29.00
CA LEU A 65 8.50 -6.20 -28.93
C LEU A 65 8.25 -5.21 -30.08
N THR A 66 8.05 -5.70 -31.31
CA THR A 66 7.73 -4.87 -32.48
C THR A 66 6.41 -4.13 -32.27
N VAL A 67 5.33 -4.83 -31.88
CA VAL A 67 4.02 -4.20 -31.65
C VAL A 67 4.10 -3.18 -30.52
N LEU A 68 4.71 -3.50 -29.38
CA LEU A 68 4.88 -2.57 -28.26
C LEU A 68 5.71 -1.35 -28.67
N THR A 69 6.79 -1.54 -29.43
CA THR A 69 7.63 -0.45 -29.92
C THR A 69 6.82 0.49 -30.82
N LEU A 70 6.04 -0.04 -31.76
CA LEU A 70 5.22 0.79 -32.66
C LEU A 70 4.12 1.53 -31.89
N CYS A 71 3.44 0.85 -30.96
CA CYS A 71 2.42 1.47 -30.11
C CYS A 71 2.99 2.60 -29.24
N LEU A 72 4.11 2.34 -28.54
CA LEU A 72 4.80 3.34 -27.74
C LEU A 72 5.34 4.48 -28.59
N TYR A 73 5.86 4.19 -29.78
CA TYR A 73 6.32 5.21 -30.72
C TYR A 73 5.18 6.13 -31.15
N VAL A 74 4.01 5.58 -31.51
CA VAL A 74 2.82 6.39 -31.84
C VAL A 74 2.41 7.24 -30.64
N CYS A 75 2.40 6.68 -29.43
CA CYS A 75 2.09 7.42 -28.20
C CYS A 75 3.10 8.56 -27.94
N TYR A 76 4.40 8.29 -28.08
CA TYR A 76 5.47 9.24 -27.86
C TYR A 76 5.44 10.34 -28.92
N LYS A 77 5.29 9.98 -30.19
CA LYS A 77 5.15 10.92 -31.31
C LYS A 77 3.92 11.82 -31.11
N LYS A 78 2.76 11.22 -30.84
CA LYS A 78 1.51 11.97 -30.63
C LYS A 78 1.59 12.93 -29.45
N PHE A 79 2.32 12.57 -28.39
CA PHE A 79 2.47 13.40 -27.21
C PHE A 79 3.55 14.49 -27.37
N TRP A 80 4.74 14.12 -27.85
CA TRP A 80 5.93 14.99 -27.88
C TRP A 80 6.07 15.80 -29.18
N ILE A 81 5.56 15.31 -30.30
CA ILE A 81 5.62 15.99 -31.61
C ILE A 81 4.24 16.56 -31.97
N ASP A 82 3.20 15.73 -31.98
CA ASP A 82 1.88 16.11 -32.50
C ASP A 82 0.95 16.76 -31.44
N GLY A 83 1.38 16.88 -30.17
CA GLY A 83 0.50 17.15 -29.02
C GLY A 83 1.01 18.14 -27.95
N GLN A 84 0.37 18.12 -26.77
CA GLN A 84 0.58 19.04 -25.62
C GLN A 84 1.91 18.83 -24.84
N GLY A 85 2.94 18.24 -25.46
CA GLY A 85 4.17 17.81 -24.79
C GLY A 85 4.90 18.93 -24.04
N LYS A 86 4.75 18.98 -22.72
CA LYS A 86 5.59 19.77 -21.82
C LYS A 86 5.95 18.94 -20.62
N ALA A 87 7.24 18.85 -20.35
CA ALA A 87 7.71 18.21 -19.13
C ALA A 87 7.32 19.08 -17.92
N ILE A 88 6.52 18.52 -17.01
CA ILE A 88 6.14 19.21 -15.78
C ILE A 88 7.36 19.39 -14.87
N ARG A 89 7.29 20.37 -13.96
CA ARG A 89 8.33 20.55 -12.95
C ARG A 89 8.47 19.25 -12.14
N PHE A 90 9.71 18.76 -11.99
CA PHE A 90 10.08 17.51 -11.30
C PHE A 90 9.89 16.19 -12.07
N SER A 91 9.21 16.19 -13.23
CA SER A 91 9.03 14.98 -14.08
C SER A 91 10.30 14.16 -14.27
N ARG A 92 11.35 14.77 -14.82
CA ARG A 92 12.64 14.10 -15.08
C ARG A 92 13.25 13.44 -13.85
N MET A 93 13.13 14.06 -12.68
CA MET A 93 13.68 13.51 -11.43
C MET A 93 12.85 12.33 -10.95
N LEU A 94 11.52 12.44 -10.99
CA LEU A 94 10.62 11.34 -10.63
C LEU A 94 10.76 10.16 -11.58
N ALA A 95 10.79 10.41 -12.90
CA ALA A 95 11.01 9.36 -13.91
C ALA A 95 12.35 8.63 -13.71
N LEU A 96 13.42 9.35 -13.35
CA LEU A 96 14.71 8.73 -13.03
C LEU A 96 14.62 7.87 -11.77
N LEU A 97 14.02 8.38 -10.69
CA LEU A 97 13.83 7.63 -9.45
C LEU A 97 13.02 6.36 -9.70
N LEU A 98 11.90 6.44 -10.41
CA LEU A 98 11.07 5.28 -10.76
C LEU A 98 11.80 4.30 -11.66
N ALA A 99 12.62 4.77 -12.60
CA ALA A 99 13.43 3.90 -13.45
C ALA A 99 14.51 3.14 -12.65
N VAL A 100 15.17 3.80 -11.69
CA VAL A 100 16.13 3.16 -10.78
C VAL A 100 15.43 2.12 -9.90
N LEU A 101 14.29 2.48 -9.29
CA LEU A 101 13.51 1.57 -8.44
C LEU A 101 13.01 0.34 -9.22
N TYR A 102 12.53 0.55 -10.44
CA TYR A 102 12.10 -0.52 -11.34
C TYR A 102 13.28 -1.45 -11.69
N THR A 103 14.41 -0.86 -12.11
CA THR A 103 15.57 -1.64 -12.59
C THR A 103 16.25 -2.40 -11.46
N GLY A 104 16.43 -1.77 -10.30
CA GLY A 104 17.00 -2.46 -9.12
C GLY A 104 16.09 -3.56 -8.60
N GLY A 105 14.76 -3.38 -8.67
CA GLY A 105 13.81 -4.43 -8.35
C GLY A 105 13.95 -5.68 -9.23
N LEU A 106 14.41 -5.55 -10.49
CA LEU A 106 14.69 -6.71 -11.35
C LEU A 106 15.90 -7.49 -10.83
N GLY A 107 16.91 -6.81 -10.28
CA GLY A 107 18.05 -7.50 -9.67
C GLY A 107 17.62 -8.39 -8.51
N PHE A 108 16.81 -7.84 -7.60
CA PHE A 108 16.27 -8.58 -6.48
C PHE A 108 15.33 -9.71 -6.90
N LEU A 109 14.44 -9.46 -7.87
CA LEU A 109 13.52 -10.49 -8.37
C LEU A 109 14.25 -11.72 -8.94
N TRP A 110 15.35 -11.53 -9.67
CA TRP A 110 16.03 -12.62 -10.37
C TRP A 110 17.15 -13.27 -9.56
N ALA A 111 17.79 -12.56 -8.64
CA ALA A 111 18.97 -13.07 -7.92
C ALA A 111 19.05 -12.71 -6.44
N ASN A 112 18.03 -12.05 -5.86
CA ASN A 112 18.10 -11.46 -4.51
C ASN A 112 19.32 -10.54 -4.29
N SER A 113 19.95 -10.05 -5.36
CA SER A 113 21.12 -9.18 -5.34
C SER A 113 21.11 -8.23 -6.55
N PRO A 114 21.59 -6.98 -6.40
CA PRO A 114 21.84 -6.10 -7.55
C PRO A 114 22.95 -6.60 -8.48
N ASP A 115 23.80 -7.55 -8.06
CA ASP A 115 24.97 -8.00 -8.84
C ASP A 115 24.61 -8.55 -10.21
N ILE A 116 23.46 -9.23 -10.33
CA ILE A 116 22.98 -9.76 -11.60
C ILE A 116 22.73 -8.66 -12.64
N LEU A 117 22.57 -7.40 -12.22
CA LEU A 117 22.42 -6.26 -13.13
C LEU A 117 23.72 -5.90 -13.84
N PHE A 118 24.87 -6.34 -13.32
CA PHE A 118 26.19 -6.02 -13.83
C PHE A 118 26.90 -7.24 -14.43
N SER A 119 26.59 -8.44 -13.93
CA SER A 119 27.19 -9.71 -14.35
C SER A 119 26.14 -10.73 -14.82
N PRO A 120 26.37 -11.45 -15.93
CA PRO A 120 27.47 -11.28 -16.89
C PRO A 120 27.37 -9.95 -17.68
N ARG A 121 28.41 -9.58 -18.46
CA ARG A 121 28.49 -8.28 -19.17
C ARG A 121 27.26 -7.93 -20.02
N LEU A 122 26.55 -8.94 -20.54
CA LEU A 122 25.30 -8.75 -21.26
C LEU A 122 24.22 -8.09 -20.38
N ASN A 123 24.16 -8.45 -19.10
CA ASN A 123 23.20 -7.87 -18.17
C ASN A 123 23.51 -6.40 -17.89
N LEU A 124 24.77 -5.96 -17.90
CA LEU A 124 25.10 -4.53 -17.86
C LEU A 124 24.44 -3.77 -19.01
N LEU A 125 24.50 -4.31 -20.24
CA LEU A 125 23.82 -3.71 -21.38
C LEU A 125 22.29 -3.73 -21.22
N ARG A 126 21.72 -4.86 -20.79
CA ARG A 126 20.27 -4.99 -20.51
C ARG A 126 19.82 -3.99 -19.43
N THR A 127 20.62 -3.79 -18.39
CA THR A 127 20.38 -2.82 -17.31
C THR A 127 20.39 -1.39 -17.83
N ILE A 128 21.37 -1.00 -18.65
CA ILE A 128 21.43 0.34 -19.26
C ILE A 128 20.19 0.58 -20.15
N VAL A 129 19.85 -0.39 -21.01
CA VAL A 129 18.67 -0.32 -21.88
C VAL A 129 17.39 -0.24 -21.06
N THR A 130 17.28 -1.01 -19.98
CA THR A 130 16.13 -1.01 -19.08
C THR A 130 16.00 0.32 -18.36
N LEU A 131 17.08 0.85 -17.80
CA LEU A 131 17.08 2.13 -17.10
C LEU A 131 16.66 3.28 -18.02
N VAL A 132 17.25 3.36 -19.23
CA VAL A 132 16.90 4.39 -20.23
C VAL A 132 15.47 4.20 -20.73
N GLY A 133 15.05 2.95 -20.98
CA GLY A 133 13.72 2.59 -21.44
C GLY A 133 12.63 2.93 -20.41
N CYS A 134 12.82 2.56 -19.15
CA CYS A 134 11.94 2.91 -18.04
C CYS A 134 11.91 4.41 -17.80
N TYR A 135 13.05 5.10 -17.89
CA TYR A 135 13.10 6.56 -17.79
C TYR A 135 12.24 7.22 -18.87
N ALA A 136 12.39 6.80 -20.14
CA ALA A 136 11.59 7.32 -21.25
C ALA A 136 10.09 7.03 -21.06
N PHE A 137 9.76 5.82 -20.59
CA PHE A 137 8.40 5.40 -20.31
C PHE A 137 7.74 6.22 -19.20
N TYR A 138 8.37 6.29 -18.02
CA TYR A 138 7.81 7.05 -16.90
C TYR A 138 7.74 8.54 -17.19
N LEU A 139 8.74 9.09 -17.89
CA LEU A 139 8.72 10.49 -18.34
C LEU A 139 7.53 10.74 -19.27
N TRP A 140 7.21 9.83 -20.19
CA TRP A 140 6.01 9.97 -21.00
C TRP A 140 4.73 9.78 -20.18
N ALA A 141 4.65 8.71 -19.38
CA ALA A 141 3.45 8.31 -18.65
C ALA A 141 2.99 9.39 -17.67
N GLU A 142 3.89 9.96 -16.87
CA GLU A 142 3.55 11.00 -15.90
C GLU A 142 3.08 12.30 -16.58
N ASN A 143 3.70 12.69 -17.69
CA ASN A 143 3.35 13.92 -18.41
C ASN A 143 2.05 13.73 -19.20
N ALA A 144 1.82 12.53 -19.76
CA ALA A 144 0.57 12.16 -20.39
C ALA A 144 -0.59 12.14 -19.38
N LEU A 145 -0.36 11.57 -18.19
CA LEU A 145 -1.34 11.56 -17.11
C LEU A 145 -1.65 12.97 -16.60
N TYR A 146 -0.63 13.81 -16.42
CA TYR A 146 -0.81 15.21 -16.05
C TYR A 146 -1.63 15.98 -17.10
N ALA A 147 -1.34 15.77 -18.40
CA ALA A 147 -2.10 16.38 -19.48
C ALA A 147 -3.56 15.89 -19.51
N LEU A 148 -3.79 14.59 -19.26
CA LEU A 148 -5.15 14.03 -19.12
C LEU A 148 -5.90 14.71 -17.96
N PHE A 149 -5.25 14.88 -16.81
CA PHE A 149 -5.84 15.51 -15.62
C PHE A 149 -6.21 16.98 -15.83
N HIS A 150 -5.49 17.68 -16.71
CA HIS A 150 -5.76 19.08 -17.09
C HIS A 150 -6.60 19.24 -18.35
N SER A 151 -6.93 18.16 -19.05
CA SER A 151 -7.66 18.23 -20.32
C SER A 151 -9.11 18.73 -20.21
N GLY A 152 -9.67 18.77 -18.99
CA GLY A 152 -11.07 19.11 -18.76
C GLY A 152 -12.07 18.05 -19.25
N ARG A 153 -11.61 16.98 -19.91
CA ARG A 153 -12.48 15.93 -20.50
C ARG A 153 -13.25 15.18 -19.43
N ASP A 154 -14.56 15.05 -19.61
CA ASP A 154 -15.44 14.32 -18.70
C ASP A 154 -16.45 13.46 -19.44
N ILE A 155 -16.97 12.44 -18.77
CA ILE A 155 -18.00 11.56 -19.30
C ILE A 155 -19.37 12.23 -19.12
N ARG A 156 -20.13 12.34 -20.21
CA ARG A 156 -21.54 12.74 -20.19
C ARG A 156 -22.40 11.48 -20.14
N ILE A 157 -23.09 11.28 -19.03
CA ILE A 157 -24.06 10.18 -18.90
C ILE A 157 -25.31 10.57 -19.69
N ARG A 158 -25.73 9.72 -20.66
CA ARG A 158 -26.91 9.98 -21.50
C ARG A 158 -28.18 10.05 -20.64
N ALA A 159 -29.04 11.01 -20.96
CA ALA A 159 -30.36 11.12 -20.34
C ALA A 159 -31.18 9.86 -20.64
N GLY A 160 -31.74 9.22 -19.60
CA GLY A 160 -32.63 8.08 -19.75
C GLY A 160 -32.01 6.68 -19.63
N PHE A 161 -30.69 6.55 -19.55
CA PHE A 161 -30.05 5.26 -19.29
C PHE A 161 -30.28 4.82 -17.83
N ALA A 162 -30.81 3.62 -17.57
CA ALA A 162 -31.10 3.12 -16.21
C ALA A 162 -31.88 4.12 -15.33
N ARG A 163 -32.98 4.68 -15.83
CA ARG A 163 -33.78 5.73 -15.14
C ARG A 163 -34.10 5.45 -13.66
N PRO A 164 -34.50 4.23 -13.25
CA PRO A 164 -34.77 3.95 -11.84
C PRO A 164 -33.52 4.10 -10.97
N LEU A 165 -32.38 3.55 -11.41
CA LEU A 165 -31.11 3.65 -10.70
C LEU A 165 -30.59 5.08 -10.65
N GLN A 166 -30.73 5.85 -11.73
CA GLN A 166 -30.38 7.28 -11.74
C GLN A 166 -31.23 8.07 -10.74
N ARG A 167 -32.53 7.75 -10.63
CA ARG A 167 -33.45 8.38 -9.67
C ARG A 167 -33.05 8.05 -8.23
N LEU A 168 -32.75 6.78 -7.94
CA LEU A 168 -32.25 6.34 -6.64
C LEU A 168 -30.93 7.04 -6.29
N TYR A 169 -29.94 7.04 -7.19
CA TYR A 169 -28.65 7.71 -6.96
C TYR A 169 -28.78 9.23 -6.79
N ARG A 170 -29.77 9.85 -7.42
CA ARG A 170 -30.04 11.28 -7.24
C ARG A 170 -30.61 11.58 -5.86
N ASN A 171 -31.56 10.77 -5.39
CA ASN A 171 -32.29 10.98 -4.14
C ASN A 171 -31.50 10.49 -2.92
N HIS A 172 -30.85 9.33 -3.02
CA HIS A 172 -30.09 8.67 -1.96
C HIS A 172 -28.70 8.23 -2.45
N PRO A 173 -27.80 9.18 -2.76
CA PRO A 173 -26.53 8.88 -3.40
C PRO A 173 -25.64 7.93 -2.61
N TRP A 174 -25.53 8.13 -1.29
CA TRP A 174 -24.71 7.28 -0.43
C TRP A 174 -25.31 5.88 -0.30
N LEU A 175 -26.62 5.78 -0.03
CA LEU A 175 -27.29 4.49 0.13
C LEU A 175 -27.24 3.66 -1.15
N THR A 176 -27.45 4.29 -2.30
CA THR A 176 -27.41 3.62 -3.61
C THR A 176 -26.02 3.03 -3.90
N VAL A 177 -24.95 3.78 -3.59
CA VAL A 177 -23.58 3.30 -3.78
C VAL A 177 -23.24 2.22 -2.75
N TRP A 178 -23.67 2.38 -1.50
CA TRP A 178 -23.41 1.42 -0.43
C TRP A 178 -24.04 0.05 -0.71
N ILE A 179 -25.33 0.03 -1.05
CA ILE A 179 -26.03 -1.19 -1.48
C ILE A 179 -25.40 -1.76 -2.75
N GLY A 180 -25.01 -0.90 -3.70
CA GLY A 180 -24.33 -1.34 -4.92
C GLY A 180 -23.04 -2.10 -4.64
N ILE A 181 -22.18 -1.57 -3.76
CA ILE A 181 -20.93 -2.24 -3.35
C ILE A 181 -21.23 -3.57 -2.67
N LEU A 182 -22.16 -3.59 -1.70
CA LEU A 182 -22.54 -4.81 -0.98
C LEU A 182 -23.16 -5.86 -1.90
N PHE A 183 -23.92 -5.46 -2.90
CA PHE A 183 -24.48 -6.38 -3.90
C PHE A 183 -23.36 -7.10 -4.67
N PHE A 184 -22.35 -6.38 -5.15
CA PHE A 184 -21.21 -7.00 -5.84
C PHE A 184 -20.35 -7.85 -4.90
N TRP A 185 -20.16 -7.40 -3.66
CA TRP A 185 -19.40 -8.15 -2.66
C TRP A 185 -20.14 -9.38 -2.13
N GLY A 186 -21.47 -9.40 -2.20
CA GLY A 186 -22.30 -10.53 -1.76
C GLY A 186 -21.89 -11.85 -2.40
N GLY A 187 -21.59 -11.85 -3.70
CA GLY A 187 -21.06 -13.03 -4.38
C GLY A 187 -19.74 -13.52 -3.78
N HIS A 188 -18.80 -12.60 -3.53
CA HIS A 188 -17.50 -12.94 -2.94
C HIS A 188 -17.60 -13.42 -1.49
N LEU A 189 -18.55 -12.89 -0.71
CA LEU A 189 -18.84 -13.31 0.65
C LEU A 189 -19.42 -14.73 0.69
N ILE A 190 -20.37 -15.04 -0.20
CA ILE A 190 -20.99 -16.36 -0.30
C ILE A 190 -19.96 -17.42 -0.74
N LEU A 191 -19.15 -17.12 -1.75
CA LEU A 191 -18.16 -18.06 -2.28
C LEU A 191 -17.06 -18.43 -1.26
N ARG A 192 -16.90 -17.67 -0.18
CA ARG A 192 -15.90 -17.92 0.88
C ARG A 192 -16.53 -18.04 2.26
N TYR A 193 -17.78 -18.45 2.31
CA TYR A 193 -18.43 -18.83 3.55
C TYR A 193 -17.66 -19.97 4.25
N PRO A 194 -17.54 -19.99 5.59
CA PRO A 194 -18.02 -18.97 6.54
C PRO A 194 -17.14 -17.72 6.61
N ALA A 195 -15.85 -17.85 6.29
CA ALA A 195 -14.90 -16.77 6.04
C ALA A 195 -13.58 -17.36 5.53
N ALA A 196 -12.67 -16.51 5.06
CA ALA A 196 -11.28 -16.89 4.80
C ALA A 196 -10.35 -16.49 5.94
N MET A 197 -10.02 -17.44 6.81
CA MET A 197 -9.24 -17.18 8.03
C MET A 197 -7.72 -17.20 7.76
N SER A 198 -6.94 -16.91 8.79
CA SER A 198 -5.48 -16.92 8.80
C SER A 198 -4.97 -17.37 10.17
N TYR A 199 -3.66 -17.61 10.27
CA TYR A 199 -2.95 -17.80 11.55
C TYR A 199 -3.30 -16.72 12.59
N ASP A 200 -3.35 -15.44 12.17
CA ASP A 200 -3.72 -14.34 13.06
C ASP A 200 -5.14 -14.52 13.63
N ASN A 201 -6.08 -15.03 12.83
CA ASN A 201 -7.46 -15.20 13.26
C ASN A 201 -7.62 -16.34 14.24
N TRP A 202 -6.99 -17.49 13.98
CA TRP A 202 -7.03 -18.62 14.89
C TRP A 202 -6.33 -18.30 16.21
N ALA A 203 -5.17 -17.61 16.17
CA ALA A 203 -4.53 -17.08 17.37
C ALA A 203 -5.44 -16.11 18.16
N GLN A 204 -6.18 -15.24 17.47
CA GLN A 204 -7.16 -14.35 18.12
C GLN A 204 -8.30 -15.12 18.81
N LEU A 205 -8.78 -16.21 18.24
CA LEU A 205 -9.76 -17.08 18.90
C LEU A 205 -9.14 -17.80 20.10
N GLY A 206 -7.92 -18.31 19.98
CA GLY A 206 -7.18 -18.94 21.07
C GLY A 206 -7.02 -17.99 22.27
N TYR A 207 -6.70 -16.71 22.03
CA TYR A 207 -6.65 -15.69 23.08
C TYR A 207 -8.03 -15.42 23.69
N TYR A 208 -9.06 -15.25 22.87
CA TYR A 208 -10.39 -14.89 23.35
C TYR A 208 -11.05 -16.01 24.18
N PHE A 209 -10.87 -17.27 23.77
CA PHE A 209 -11.43 -18.44 24.45
C PHE A 209 -10.52 -18.99 25.56
N GLY A 210 -9.37 -18.37 25.83
CA GLY A 210 -8.51 -18.69 26.97
C GLY A 210 -7.61 -19.91 26.78
N VAL A 211 -7.36 -20.32 25.53
CA VAL A 211 -6.42 -21.41 25.20
C VAL A 211 -4.97 -20.96 25.37
N HIS A 212 -4.68 -19.73 24.93
CA HIS A 212 -3.37 -19.12 25.05
C HIS A 212 -3.46 -17.86 25.89
N THR A 213 -2.36 -17.51 26.58
CA THR A 213 -2.26 -16.23 27.28
C THR A 213 -2.55 -15.09 26.31
N TRP A 214 -3.58 -14.30 26.59
CA TRP A 214 -3.93 -13.18 25.72
C TRP A 214 -2.87 -12.09 25.86
N THR A 215 -2.09 -11.88 24.79
CA THR A 215 -1.09 -10.81 24.73
C THR A 215 -1.49 -9.69 23.78
N THR A 216 -0.81 -8.55 23.91
CA THR A 216 -0.98 -7.41 22.98
C THR A 216 -0.27 -7.56 21.62
N ALA A 217 0.13 -8.79 21.26
CA ALA A 217 0.68 -9.16 19.95
C ALA A 217 -0.32 -8.85 18.83
N GLN A 218 -1.60 -9.17 19.07
CA GLN A 218 -2.72 -8.79 18.21
C GLN A 218 -3.46 -7.59 18.81
N PRO A 219 -4.14 -6.75 17.98
CA PRO A 219 -4.95 -5.65 18.51
C PRO A 219 -6.05 -6.17 19.44
N VAL A 220 -6.03 -5.71 20.68
CA VAL A 220 -6.91 -6.20 21.76
C VAL A 220 -8.38 -6.02 21.39
N PHE A 221 -8.76 -4.84 20.92
CA PHE A 221 -10.15 -4.55 20.56
C PHE A 221 -10.64 -5.38 19.37
N HIS A 222 -9.81 -5.57 18.34
CA HIS A 222 -10.18 -6.44 17.22
C HIS A 222 -10.37 -7.89 17.67
N THR A 223 -9.47 -8.40 18.51
CA THR A 223 -9.52 -9.76 19.06
C THR A 223 -10.81 -9.96 19.87
N TRP A 224 -11.14 -9.00 20.74
CA TRP A 224 -12.38 -8.97 21.49
C TRP A 224 -13.62 -8.93 20.60
N LEU A 225 -13.67 -8.01 19.63
CA LEU A 225 -14.79 -7.86 18.72
C LEU A 225 -15.01 -9.14 17.91
N PHE A 226 -13.94 -9.68 17.32
CA PHE A 226 -13.98 -10.90 16.52
C PHE A 226 -14.47 -12.09 17.34
N GLY A 227 -13.89 -12.32 18.53
CA GLY A 227 -14.30 -13.38 19.43
C GLY A 227 -15.74 -13.23 19.93
N CYS A 228 -16.22 -12.01 20.18
CA CYS A 228 -17.62 -11.74 20.55
C CYS A 228 -18.61 -12.19 19.49
N PHE A 229 -18.33 -11.95 18.20
CA PHE A 229 -19.19 -12.42 17.11
C PHE A 229 -19.21 -13.95 17.04
N VAL A 230 -18.05 -14.60 17.17
CA VAL A 230 -17.96 -16.07 17.17
C VAL A 230 -18.67 -16.67 18.38
N ARG A 231 -18.48 -16.10 19.57
CA ARG A 231 -19.18 -16.52 20.81
C ARG A 231 -20.69 -16.34 20.72
N LEU A 232 -21.16 -15.23 20.14
CA LEU A 232 -22.59 -15.03 19.88
C LEU A 232 -23.11 -16.10 18.92
N GLY A 233 -22.38 -16.38 17.84
CA GLY A 233 -22.69 -17.48 16.92
C GLY A 233 -22.81 -18.82 17.64
N LEU A 234 -21.84 -19.18 18.48
CA LEU A 234 -21.89 -20.38 19.33
C LEU A 234 -23.14 -20.41 20.23
N SER A 235 -23.49 -19.29 20.86
CA SER A 235 -24.70 -19.21 21.70
C SER A 235 -26.01 -19.39 20.91
N LEU A 236 -25.97 -19.15 19.60
CA LEU A 236 -27.06 -19.37 18.66
C LEU A 236 -26.94 -20.72 17.93
N GLY A 237 -25.95 -21.55 18.28
CA GLY A 237 -25.75 -22.90 17.76
C GLY A 237 -24.75 -23.05 16.59
N SER A 238 -24.05 -21.99 16.16
CA SER A 238 -23.11 -22.06 15.04
C SER A 238 -21.99 -21.01 15.07
N ALA A 239 -20.74 -21.44 15.26
CA ALA A 239 -19.57 -20.56 15.09
C ALA A 239 -19.43 -20.04 13.65
N ASN A 240 -19.77 -20.86 12.66
CA ASN A 240 -19.82 -20.47 11.25
C ASN A 240 -20.72 -19.25 11.03
N ALA A 241 -21.92 -19.24 11.64
CA ALA A 241 -22.83 -18.10 11.56
C ALA A 241 -22.24 -16.85 12.23
N GLY A 242 -21.61 -16.99 13.40
CA GLY A 242 -20.94 -15.89 14.08
C GLY A 242 -19.79 -15.29 13.26
N LEU A 243 -18.94 -16.16 12.69
CA LEU A 243 -17.84 -15.81 11.80
C LEU A 243 -18.34 -15.10 10.53
N PHE A 244 -19.39 -15.63 9.91
CA PHE A 244 -19.99 -15.02 8.73
C PHE A 244 -20.61 -13.65 9.04
N CYS A 245 -21.32 -13.52 10.15
CA CYS A 245 -21.85 -12.24 10.63
C CYS A 245 -20.76 -11.20 10.85
N PHE A 246 -19.58 -11.60 11.32
CA PHE A 246 -18.44 -10.69 11.46
C PHE A 246 -17.94 -10.19 10.11
N VAL A 247 -17.77 -11.08 9.10
CA VAL A 247 -17.32 -10.64 7.77
C VAL A 247 -18.36 -9.79 7.03
N LEU A 248 -19.65 -10.03 7.28
CA LEU A 248 -20.74 -9.15 6.82
C LEU A 248 -20.65 -7.77 7.48
N PHE A 249 -20.47 -7.71 8.80
CA PHE A 249 -20.32 -6.46 9.54
C PHE A 249 -19.13 -5.64 9.03
N GLN A 250 -17.94 -6.22 8.92
CA GLN A 250 -16.77 -5.46 8.45
C GLN A 250 -16.92 -5.01 6.99
N SER A 251 -17.57 -5.82 6.15
CA SER A 251 -17.84 -5.50 4.75
C SER A 251 -18.80 -4.32 4.64
N ALA A 252 -19.85 -4.31 5.46
CA ALA A 252 -20.78 -3.19 5.56
C ALA A 252 -20.07 -1.89 6.01
N VAL A 253 -19.18 -1.96 7.00
CA VAL A 253 -18.40 -0.81 7.47
C VAL A 253 -17.45 -0.28 6.40
N MET A 254 -16.70 -1.15 5.72
CA MET A 254 -15.81 -0.75 4.64
C MET A 254 -16.58 -0.15 3.45
N ALA A 255 -17.66 -0.81 3.01
CA ALA A 255 -18.50 -0.32 1.93
C ALA A 255 -19.09 1.05 2.28
N ALA A 256 -19.45 1.29 3.56
CA ALA A 256 -19.96 2.57 4.03
C ALA A 256 -18.92 3.69 3.89
N ALA A 257 -17.66 3.42 4.26
CA ALA A 257 -16.54 4.35 4.11
C ALA A 257 -16.22 4.66 2.65
N LEU A 258 -16.22 3.64 1.77
CA LEU A 258 -15.99 3.79 0.33
C LEU A 258 -17.15 4.54 -0.36
N SER A 259 -18.39 4.26 0.04
CA SER A 259 -19.56 5.02 -0.43
C SER A 259 -19.50 6.48 0.01
N TRP A 260 -19.06 6.74 1.25
CA TRP A 260 -18.84 8.09 1.74
C TRP A 260 -17.76 8.83 0.94
N SER A 261 -16.66 8.16 0.59
CA SER A 261 -15.65 8.72 -0.33
C SER A 261 -16.28 9.14 -1.66
N LEU A 262 -17.03 8.26 -2.32
CA LEU A 262 -17.68 8.54 -3.61
C LEU A 262 -18.69 9.69 -3.52
N LEU A 263 -19.43 9.80 -2.41
CA LEU A 263 -20.32 10.93 -2.14
C LEU A 263 -19.52 12.24 -2.01
N LEU A 264 -18.41 12.23 -1.28
CA LEU A 264 -17.55 13.39 -1.14
C LEU A 264 -16.92 13.80 -2.48
N MET A 265 -16.42 12.85 -3.27
CA MET A 265 -15.92 13.10 -4.64
C MET A 265 -16.98 13.81 -5.50
N ARG A 266 -18.25 13.38 -5.41
CA ARG A 266 -19.37 14.08 -6.08
C ARG A 266 -19.54 15.50 -5.54
N SER A 267 -19.51 15.69 -4.23
CA SER A 267 -19.65 17.02 -3.60
C SER A 267 -18.53 17.99 -3.99
N TRP A 268 -17.33 17.47 -4.23
CA TRP A 268 -16.18 18.24 -4.70
C TRP A 268 -16.30 18.65 -6.17
N LYS A 269 -17.27 18.09 -6.89
CA LYS A 269 -17.44 18.16 -8.35
C LYS A 269 -16.27 17.51 -9.09
N ALA A 270 -15.74 16.41 -8.55
CA ALA A 270 -14.75 15.61 -9.26
C ALA A 270 -15.36 15.02 -10.55
N PRO A 271 -14.54 14.81 -11.60
CA PRO A 271 -15.02 14.28 -12.87
C PRO A 271 -15.84 12.99 -12.72
N ALA A 272 -16.83 12.79 -13.60
CA ALA A 272 -17.64 11.57 -13.58
C ALA A 272 -16.79 10.32 -13.84
N TRP A 273 -15.80 10.40 -14.74
CA TRP A 273 -14.96 9.25 -15.07
C TRP A 273 -14.17 8.71 -13.87
N ILE A 274 -13.59 9.57 -13.03
CA ILE A 274 -12.82 9.09 -11.87
C ILE A 274 -13.74 8.49 -10.80
N ARG A 275 -14.95 9.02 -10.66
CA ARG A 275 -15.96 8.46 -9.74
C ARG A 275 -16.47 7.10 -10.21
N LEU A 276 -16.74 6.95 -11.52
CA LEU A 276 -17.15 5.68 -12.12
C LEU A 276 -16.03 4.65 -12.07
N LEU A 277 -14.79 5.04 -12.38
CA LEU A 277 -13.62 4.17 -12.26
C LEU A 277 -13.42 3.72 -10.82
N THR A 278 -13.50 4.63 -9.85
CA THR A 278 -13.38 4.30 -8.43
C THR A 278 -14.46 3.31 -8.00
N PHE A 279 -15.71 3.52 -8.39
CA PHE A 279 -16.80 2.58 -8.12
C PHE A 279 -16.54 1.20 -8.75
N ALA A 280 -16.12 1.15 -10.01
CA ALA A 280 -15.79 -0.10 -10.69
C ALA A 280 -14.63 -0.85 -10.01
N VAL A 281 -13.55 -0.15 -9.66
CA VAL A 281 -12.41 -0.73 -8.93
C VAL A 281 -12.87 -1.31 -7.60
N VAL A 282 -13.64 -0.56 -6.81
CA VAL A 282 -14.15 -1.03 -5.51
C VAL A 282 -15.03 -2.28 -5.63
N CYS A 283 -15.87 -2.35 -6.67
CA CYS A 283 -16.77 -3.47 -6.87
C CYS A 283 -16.08 -4.73 -7.39
N PHE A 284 -15.06 -4.60 -8.25
CA PHE A 284 -14.53 -5.72 -9.02
C PHE A 284 -13.07 -6.06 -8.79
N ALA A 285 -12.23 -5.11 -8.33
CA ALA A 285 -10.81 -5.40 -8.14
C ALA A 285 -10.63 -6.33 -6.93
N PRO A 286 -9.96 -7.49 -7.10
CA PRO A 286 -9.59 -8.41 -6.01
C PRO A 286 -9.02 -7.77 -4.74
N TYR A 287 -8.24 -6.69 -4.81
CA TYR A 287 -7.75 -5.96 -3.62
C TYR A 287 -8.89 -5.38 -2.76
N TYR A 288 -10.06 -5.11 -3.35
CA TYR A 288 -11.24 -4.63 -2.64
C TYR A 288 -12.22 -5.77 -2.36
N ALA A 289 -12.72 -6.40 -3.43
CA ALA A 289 -13.77 -7.39 -3.34
C ALA A 289 -13.28 -8.73 -2.76
N GLY A 290 -12.04 -9.12 -3.07
CA GLY A 290 -11.44 -10.37 -2.59
C GLY A 290 -11.05 -10.35 -1.11
N TYR A 291 -10.97 -9.19 -0.46
CA TYR A 291 -10.70 -9.09 0.98
C TYR A 291 -11.95 -8.94 1.84
N ALA A 292 -13.14 -8.77 1.24
CA ALA A 292 -14.39 -8.61 1.98
C ALA A 292 -14.68 -9.80 2.93
N ALA A 293 -14.39 -11.02 2.48
CA ALA A 293 -14.59 -12.26 3.25
C ALA A 293 -13.44 -12.63 4.20
N PHE A 294 -12.40 -11.80 4.32
CA PHE A 294 -11.23 -12.07 5.16
C PHE A 294 -11.36 -11.25 6.46
N PRO A 295 -11.59 -11.86 7.64
CA PRO A 295 -11.77 -11.18 8.94
C PRO A 295 -10.47 -10.59 9.50
N ILE A 296 -9.76 -9.79 8.71
CA ILE A 296 -8.45 -9.27 9.06
C ILE A 296 -8.54 -7.85 9.64
N LYS A 297 -7.81 -7.61 10.74
CA LYS A 297 -7.67 -6.31 11.42
C LYS A 297 -7.37 -5.14 10.47
N ASP A 298 -6.60 -5.40 9.42
CA ASP A 298 -6.22 -4.45 8.38
C ASP A 298 -7.39 -3.85 7.62
N PHE A 299 -8.45 -4.61 7.44
CA PHE A 299 -9.60 -4.21 6.64
C PHE A 299 -10.39 -3.10 7.35
N LEU A 300 -10.79 -3.34 8.60
CA LEU A 300 -11.46 -2.33 9.42
C LEU A 300 -10.56 -1.12 9.71
N TYR A 301 -9.27 -1.35 9.97
CA TYR A 301 -8.28 -0.28 10.09
C TYR A 301 -8.25 0.62 8.84
N THR A 302 -8.24 0.02 7.65
CA THR A 302 -8.20 0.75 6.37
C THR A 302 -9.46 1.58 6.15
N ALA A 303 -10.64 1.06 6.51
CA ALA A 303 -11.90 1.81 6.43
C ALA A 303 -11.81 3.09 7.28
N CYS A 304 -11.32 2.96 8.50
CA CYS A 304 -11.11 4.07 9.43
C CYS A 304 -10.01 5.04 8.97
N PHE A 305 -8.91 4.54 8.40
CA PHE A 305 -7.85 5.35 7.83
C PHE A 305 -8.35 6.18 6.62
N LEU A 306 -9.19 5.58 5.76
CA LEU A 306 -9.83 6.31 4.67
C LEU A 306 -10.66 7.48 5.21
N LEU A 307 -11.42 7.28 6.30
CA LEU A 307 -12.17 8.37 6.94
C LEU A 307 -11.25 9.49 7.47
N LEU A 308 -10.08 9.15 8.03
CA LEU A 308 -9.06 10.14 8.41
C LEU A 308 -8.59 10.97 7.21
N VAL A 309 -8.25 10.32 6.09
CA VAL A 309 -7.82 11.03 4.87
C VAL A 309 -8.94 11.92 4.31
N LEU A 310 -10.18 11.42 4.25
CA LEU A 310 -11.34 12.20 3.81
C LEU A 310 -11.60 13.40 4.73
N GLY A 311 -11.44 13.22 6.05
CA GLY A 311 -11.50 14.30 7.03
C GLY A 311 -10.40 15.34 6.80
N CYS A 312 -9.17 14.91 6.52
CA CYS A 312 -8.07 15.81 6.18
C CYS A 312 -8.36 16.60 4.89
N ILE A 313 -8.99 15.97 3.89
CA ILE A 313 -9.43 16.66 2.66
C ILE A 313 -10.48 17.72 2.99
N GLU A 314 -11.53 17.37 3.74
CA GLU A 314 -12.58 18.34 4.10
C GLU A 314 -12.02 19.49 4.95
N LEU A 315 -11.10 19.22 5.88
CA LEU A 315 -10.38 20.23 6.66
C LEU A 315 -9.53 21.15 5.77
N ALA A 316 -8.82 20.60 4.78
CA ALA A 316 -8.01 21.38 3.85
C ALA A 316 -8.86 22.25 2.91
N ARG A 317 -10.10 21.82 2.63
CA ARG A 317 -11.05 22.55 1.78
C ARG A 317 -11.76 23.67 2.54
N ASP A 318 -12.39 23.33 3.66
CA ASP A 318 -13.21 24.23 4.45
C ASP A 318 -13.23 23.78 5.93
N PRO A 319 -12.25 24.26 6.73
CA PRO A 319 -12.15 23.87 8.13
C PRO A 319 -13.35 24.38 8.95
N VAL A 320 -13.94 25.52 8.60
CA VAL A 320 -15.09 26.08 9.32
C VAL A 320 -16.29 25.17 9.16
N ARG A 321 -16.61 24.79 7.92
CA ARG A 321 -17.71 23.85 7.64
C ARG A 321 -17.50 22.48 8.31
N PHE A 322 -16.25 22.03 8.43
CA PHE A 322 -15.94 20.77 9.10
C PHE A 322 -16.30 20.82 10.59
N PHE A 323 -15.82 21.82 11.34
CA PHE A 323 -16.06 21.91 12.79
C PHE A 323 -17.46 22.40 13.17
N GLN A 324 -18.22 22.98 12.23
CA GLN A 324 -19.62 23.30 12.45
C GLN A 324 -20.56 22.11 12.20
N SER A 325 -20.03 20.99 11.72
CA SER A 325 -20.83 19.81 11.40
C SER A 325 -20.60 18.69 12.41
N GLY A 326 -21.56 18.54 13.33
CA GLY A 326 -21.59 17.45 14.30
C GLY A 326 -21.38 16.06 13.67
N PRO A 327 -22.06 15.69 12.57
CA PRO A 327 -21.84 14.40 11.90
C PRO A 327 -20.41 14.20 11.39
N ARG A 328 -19.75 15.25 10.87
CA ARG A 328 -18.36 15.14 10.39
C ARG A 328 -17.37 15.00 11.53
N MET A 329 -17.59 15.74 12.61
CA MET A 329 -16.82 15.60 13.83
C MET A 329 -17.01 14.22 14.47
N GLY A 330 -18.25 13.72 14.54
CA GLY A 330 -18.53 12.37 15.02
C GLY A 330 -17.86 11.30 14.18
N LEU A 331 -17.91 11.42 12.84
CA LEU A 331 -17.24 10.50 11.92
C LEU A 331 -15.71 10.55 12.06
N TRP A 332 -15.12 11.73 12.27
CA TRP A 332 -13.70 11.86 12.61
C TRP A 332 -13.38 11.18 13.93
N VAL A 333 -14.18 11.45 14.97
CA VAL A 333 -13.90 10.94 16.30
C VAL A 333 -13.97 9.42 16.35
N LEU A 334 -15.07 8.85 15.84
CA LEU A 334 -15.26 7.41 15.78
C LEU A 334 -14.28 6.76 14.80
N GLY A 335 -14.07 7.37 13.63
CA GLY A 335 -13.12 6.87 12.64
C GLY A 335 -11.72 6.74 13.21
N VAL A 336 -11.19 7.77 13.87
CA VAL A 336 -9.86 7.74 14.48
C VAL A 336 -9.81 6.82 15.70
N CYS A 337 -10.83 6.84 16.56
CA CYS A 337 -10.89 5.97 17.73
C CYS A 337 -10.76 4.50 17.30
N PHE A 338 -11.59 4.07 16.36
CA PHE A 338 -11.56 2.71 15.83
C PHE A 338 -10.29 2.41 15.00
N MET A 339 -9.73 3.39 14.29
CA MET A 339 -8.44 3.23 13.62
C MET A 339 -7.35 2.79 14.62
N ILE A 340 -7.26 3.46 15.77
CA ILE A 340 -6.28 3.14 16.81
C ILE A 340 -6.56 1.77 17.44
N LEU A 341 -7.84 1.48 17.74
CA LEU A 341 -8.27 0.21 18.33
C LEU A 341 -8.05 -0.99 17.42
N PHE A 342 -8.23 -0.84 16.10
CA PHE A 342 -8.02 -1.93 15.15
C PHE A 342 -6.54 -2.17 14.84
N ARG A 343 -5.69 -1.15 14.86
CA ARG A 343 -4.23 -1.31 14.78
C ARG A 343 -3.51 -0.18 15.52
N LYS A 344 -2.51 -0.55 16.35
CA LYS A 344 -1.61 0.39 17.03
C LYS A 344 -0.92 1.37 16.07
N ASN A 345 -0.67 0.97 14.82
CA ASN A 345 -0.13 1.85 13.78
C ASN A 345 -0.94 3.15 13.58
N GLY A 346 -2.25 3.12 13.87
CA GLY A 346 -3.11 4.29 13.81
C GLY A 346 -2.65 5.45 14.70
N ILE A 347 -2.08 5.18 15.87
CA ILE A 347 -1.63 6.25 16.77
C ILE A 347 -0.41 6.99 16.20
N TYR A 348 0.52 6.25 15.59
CA TYR A 348 1.74 6.80 14.97
C TYR A 348 1.43 7.63 13.72
N VAL A 349 0.31 7.36 13.05
CA VAL A 349 -0.20 8.21 11.96
C VAL A 349 -0.93 9.43 12.53
N TYR A 350 -1.79 9.25 13.53
CA TYR A 350 -2.68 10.30 14.00
C TYR A 350 -1.97 11.41 14.78
N LEU A 351 -1.00 11.08 15.64
CA LEU A 351 -0.32 12.08 16.47
C LEU A 351 0.40 13.17 15.64
N PRO A 352 1.19 12.84 14.60
CA PRO A 352 1.78 13.86 13.72
C PRO A 352 0.73 14.68 12.96
N VAL A 353 -0.40 14.06 12.56
CA VAL A 353 -1.51 14.75 11.88
C VAL A 353 -2.12 15.80 12.80
N VAL A 354 -2.46 15.43 14.05
CA VAL A 354 -2.99 16.36 15.05
C VAL A 354 -1.99 17.46 15.37
N LEU A 355 -0.71 17.11 15.59
CA LEU A 355 0.34 18.08 15.87
C LEU A 355 0.41 19.14 14.76
N LEU A 356 0.40 18.73 13.49
CA LEU A 356 0.42 19.67 12.37
C LEU A 356 -0.86 20.51 12.25
N ILE A 357 -2.04 19.97 12.57
CA ILE A 357 -3.28 20.75 12.65
C ILE A 357 -3.14 21.83 13.73
N VAL A 358 -2.72 21.46 14.94
CA VAL A 358 -2.57 22.37 16.09
C VAL A 358 -1.52 23.45 15.80
N LEU A 359 -0.37 23.08 15.24
CA LEU A 359 0.68 24.04 14.88
C LEU A 359 0.20 25.03 13.80
N ASN A 360 -0.52 24.55 12.77
CA ASN A 360 -1.06 25.42 11.74
C ASN A 360 -2.09 26.42 12.29
N TRP A 361 -2.91 26.00 13.25
CA TRP A 361 -3.85 26.90 13.92
C TRP A 361 -3.15 27.87 14.87
N GLY A 362 -2.20 27.39 15.67
CA GLY A 362 -1.41 28.23 16.59
C GLY A 362 -0.64 29.32 15.86
N LEU A 363 0.03 28.97 14.76
CA LEU A 363 0.74 29.91 13.89
C LEU A 363 -0.22 30.86 13.15
N GLY A 364 -1.41 30.38 12.76
CA GLY A 364 -2.46 31.20 12.17
C GLY A 364 -2.87 32.36 13.09
N ARG A 365 -3.07 32.08 14.38
CA ARG A 365 -3.40 33.10 15.38
C ARG A 365 -2.30 34.11 15.63
N LEU A 366 -1.04 33.67 15.68
CA LEU A 366 0.09 34.58 15.86
C LEU A 366 0.22 35.56 14.68
N ARG A 367 -0.13 35.12 13.46
CA ARG A 367 -0.14 35.95 12.26
C ARG A 367 -1.31 36.95 12.21
N GLU A 368 -2.47 36.57 12.75
CA GLU A 368 -3.62 37.47 12.93
C GLU A 368 -3.33 38.53 13.98
N ARG A 369 -2.73 38.16 15.13
CA ARG A 369 -2.27 39.12 16.16
C ARG A 369 -1.24 40.11 15.65
N LYS A 370 -0.38 39.71 14.71
CA LYS A 370 0.63 40.59 14.07
C LYS A 370 0.08 41.38 12.86
N GLY A 371 -1.24 41.45 12.65
CA GLY A 371 -1.89 42.31 11.65
C GLY A 371 -1.68 41.94 10.17
N LYS A 372 -0.97 40.83 9.86
CA LYS A 372 -0.52 40.55 8.48
C LYS A 372 -1.50 39.77 7.60
N ARG A 373 -2.67 39.34 8.10
CA ARG A 373 -3.73 38.65 7.31
C ARG A 373 -5.04 38.56 8.10
N ALA A 374 -5.82 39.63 8.14
CA ALA A 374 -7.23 39.57 8.53
C ALA A 374 -8.06 39.10 7.33
N GLY A 375 -8.17 37.79 7.10
CA GLY A 375 -8.92 37.27 5.96
C GLY A 375 -9.59 35.93 6.25
N LYS A 376 -10.94 35.95 6.36
CA LYS A 376 -11.91 34.82 6.48
C LYS A 376 -11.66 33.72 7.54
N ARG A 377 -10.48 33.63 8.17
CA ARG A 377 -10.11 32.67 9.24
C ARG A 377 -10.46 33.15 10.67
N SER A 378 -11.02 34.36 10.77
CA SER A 378 -11.50 35.06 11.99
C SER A 378 -12.62 34.35 12.79
N ALA A 379 -13.16 33.22 12.30
CA ALA A 379 -14.33 32.57 12.91
C ALA A 379 -14.06 31.86 14.25
N PHE A 380 -12.80 31.70 14.68
CA PHE A 380 -12.46 31.03 15.95
C PHE A 380 -12.13 32.03 17.08
N ARG A 381 -13.11 32.87 17.46
CA ARG A 381 -13.04 33.70 18.68
C ARG A 381 -13.44 32.90 19.93
N GLY A 382 -12.59 32.96 20.96
CA GLY A 382 -12.85 32.77 22.41
C GLY A 382 -13.47 31.45 22.88
N ARG A 383 -14.71 31.15 22.47
CA ARG A 383 -15.50 29.97 22.90
C ARG A 383 -15.58 28.85 21.85
N ALA A 384 -15.19 29.13 20.60
CA ALA A 384 -15.31 28.19 19.47
C ALA A 384 -14.17 27.15 19.34
N LEU A 385 -13.19 27.13 20.26
CA LEU A 385 -12.05 26.20 20.20
C LEU A 385 -12.25 24.87 20.91
N PHE A 386 -13.17 24.84 21.87
CA PHE A 386 -13.38 23.67 22.70
C PHE A 386 -13.83 22.49 21.85
N ALA A 387 -14.79 22.71 20.94
CA ALA A 387 -15.27 21.68 20.02
C ALA A 387 -14.17 21.11 19.10
N PRO A 388 -13.34 21.92 18.39
CA PRO A 388 -12.19 21.40 17.66
C PRO A 388 -11.16 20.68 18.53
N ALA A 389 -10.79 21.22 19.69
CA ALA A 389 -9.81 20.59 20.58
C ALA A 389 -10.32 19.23 21.09
N LEU A 390 -11.59 19.19 21.52
CA LEU A 390 -12.26 17.96 21.92
C LEU A 390 -12.33 16.96 20.75
N CYS A 391 -12.66 17.41 19.53
CA CYS A 391 -12.65 16.56 18.32
C CYS A 391 -11.30 15.86 18.10
N LEU A 392 -10.19 16.54 18.39
CA LEU A 392 -8.85 16.02 18.19
C LEU A 392 -8.38 15.09 19.32
N ILE A 393 -8.78 15.38 20.57
CA ILE A 393 -8.32 14.65 21.77
C ILE A 393 -9.23 13.46 22.11
N LEU A 394 -10.54 13.60 21.92
CA LEU A 394 -11.54 12.59 22.29
C LEU A 394 -11.25 11.19 21.70
N PRO A 395 -10.77 11.04 20.46
CA PRO A 395 -10.43 9.71 19.92
C PRO A 395 -9.33 8.99 20.72
N LEU A 396 -8.35 9.74 21.24
CA LEU A 396 -7.27 9.18 22.06
C LEU A 396 -7.82 8.70 23.41
N LEU A 397 -8.70 9.49 24.03
CA LEU A 397 -9.31 9.14 25.31
C LEU A 397 -10.24 7.92 25.18
N LEU A 398 -11.07 7.88 24.13
CA LEU A 398 -12.00 6.77 23.89
C LEU A 398 -11.26 5.48 23.55
N SER A 399 -10.24 5.54 22.69
CA SER A 399 -9.44 4.35 22.35
C SER A 399 -8.67 3.84 23.56
N TRP A 400 -8.02 4.72 24.33
CA TRP A 400 -7.34 4.35 25.56
C TRP A 400 -8.28 3.73 26.60
N GLY A 401 -9.46 4.33 26.81
CA GLY A 401 -10.45 3.83 27.75
C GLY A 401 -10.99 2.45 27.35
N ALA A 402 -11.30 2.25 26.07
CA ALA A 402 -11.77 0.96 25.57
C ALA A 402 -10.70 -0.14 25.65
N GLU A 403 -9.46 0.15 25.24
CA GLU A 403 -8.35 -0.81 25.31
C GLU A 403 -8.03 -1.18 26.77
N THR A 404 -8.04 -0.19 27.69
CA THR A 404 -7.83 -0.42 29.12
C THR A 404 -8.93 -1.27 29.73
N ALA A 405 -10.20 -0.97 29.43
CA ALA A 405 -11.34 -1.73 29.97
C ALA A 405 -11.30 -3.20 29.55
N ILE A 406 -10.99 -3.49 28.29
CA ILE A 406 -10.86 -4.87 27.80
C ILE A 406 -9.63 -5.54 28.41
N SER A 407 -8.50 -4.85 28.44
CA SER A 407 -7.24 -5.42 28.97
C SER A 407 -7.38 -5.82 30.45
N LEU A 408 -8.03 -4.99 31.27
CA LEU A 408 -8.30 -5.30 32.68
C LEU A 408 -9.29 -6.46 32.84
N ARG A 409 -10.31 -6.55 31.99
CA ARG A 409 -11.35 -7.60 32.09
C ARG A 409 -10.84 -8.99 31.71
N TYR A 410 -9.86 -9.06 30.81
CA TYR A 410 -9.33 -10.30 30.24
C TYR A 410 -7.87 -10.58 30.61
N ASP A 411 -7.30 -9.82 31.54
CA ASP A 411 -5.90 -9.93 31.99
C ASP A 411 -4.88 -9.96 30.84
N VAL A 412 -5.03 -9.01 29.90
CA VAL A 412 -4.22 -8.99 28.69
C VAL A 412 -2.79 -8.57 29.02
N GLN A 413 -1.83 -9.43 28.70
CA GLN A 413 -0.42 -9.23 28.98
C GLN A 413 0.28 -8.42 27.87
N LYS A 414 1.24 -7.58 28.25
CA LYS A 414 2.02 -6.81 27.28
C LYS A 414 2.98 -7.74 26.54
N ASP A 415 2.98 -7.68 25.21
CA ASP A 415 3.95 -8.44 24.40
C ASP A 415 5.24 -7.63 24.25
N SER A 416 6.31 -8.33 23.88
CA SER A 416 7.60 -7.77 23.51
C SER A 416 7.48 -6.69 22.40
N PRO A 417 8.32 -5.63 22.42
CA PRO A 417 8.32 -4.59 21.40
C PRO A 417 8.94 -5.01 20.06
N LYS A 418 9.21 -6.31 19.84
CA LYS A 418 9.95 -6.85 18.69
C LYS A 418 9.43 -6.39 17.33
N GLU A 419 8.12 -6.20 17.20
CA GLU A 419 7.47 -5.74 15.97
C GLU A 419 7.96 -4.35 15.51
N MET A 420 8.40 -3.50 16.45
CA MET A 420 8.93 -2.16 16.14
C MET A 420 10.33 -2.18 15.50
N PHE A 421 11.02 -3.33 15.58
CA PHE A 421 12.44 -3.45 15.24
C PHE A 421 12.69 -4.33 14.02
N SER A 422 11.65 -4.61 13.23
CA SER A 422 11.74 -5.46 12.03
C SER A 422 12.82 -4.98 11.06
N LEU A 423 12.83 -3.69 10.69
CA LEU A 423 13.82 -3.12 9.78
C LEU A 423 15.27 -3.23 10.31
N PRO A 424 15.60 -2.71 11.52
CA PRO A 424 16.97 -2.79 12.00
C PRO A 424 17.44 -4.23 12.24
N PHE A 425 16.57 -5.13 12.70
CA PHE A 425 16.94 -6.54 12.88
C PHE A 425 17.23 -7.23 11.55
N GLN A 426 16.42 -6.96 10.53
CA GLN A 426 16.62 -7.50 9.19
C GLN A 426 17.93 -7.02 8.55
N GLN A 427 18.27 -5.75 8.73
CA GLN A 427 19.54 -5.20 8.26
C GLN A 427 20.74 -5.78 9.01
N THR A 428 20.64 -5.94 10.32
CA THR A 428 21.69 -6.60 11.13
C THR A 428 21.90 -8.05 10.70
N ALA A 429 20.83 -8.82 10.48
CA ALA A 429 20.95 -10.21 10.03
C ALA A 429 21.67 -10.31 8.68
N ARG A 430 21.36 -9.44 7.71
CA ARG A 430 22.11 -9.37 6.45
C ARG A 430 23.57 -8.98 6.68
N PHE A 431 23.83 -7.98 7.53
CA PHE A 431 25.19 -7.52 7.82
C PHE A 431 26.04 -8.61 8.47
N VAL A 432 25.47 -9.38 9.40
CA VAL A 432 26.17 -10.51 10.04
C VAL A 432 26.41 -11.65 9.04
N ARG A 433 25.47 -11.92 8.13
CA ARG A 433 25.64 -12.90 7.05
C ARG A 433 26.78 -12.52 6.09
N ASP A 434 26.80 -11.26 5.64
CA ASP A 434 27.70 -10.82 4.56
C ASP A 434 29.08 -10.38 5.10
N PHE A 435 29.13 -9.82 6.31
CA PHE A 435 30.33 -9.21 6.90
C PHE A 435 30.65 -9.74 8.30
N GLY A 436 30.14 -10.92 8.68
CA GLY A 436 30.32 -11.49 10.03
C GLY A 436 31.77 -11.60 10.48
N GLN A 437 32.69 -11.88 9.55
CA GLN A 437 34.14 -11.95 9.81
C GLN A 437 34.76 -10.60 10.20
N GLU A 438 34.13 -9.49 9.83
CA GLU A 438 34.60 -8.13 10.13
C GLU A 438 34.06 -7.60 11.47
N ILE A 439 33.21 -8.36 12.17
CA ILE A 439 32.57 -7.93 13.41
C ILE A 439 33.46 -8.34 14.60
N PRO A 440 34.06 -7.37 15.33
CA PRO A 440 34.86 -7.68 16.51
C PRO A 440 34.02 -8.35 17.60
N ALA A 441 34.62 -9.24 18.41
CA ALA A 441 33.93 -9.96 19.48
C ALA A 441 33.12 -9.06 20.43
N ARG A 442 33.61 -7.85 20.72
CA ARG A 442 32.88 -6.86 21.54
C ARG A 442 31.57 -6.38 20.88
N GLU A 443 31.55 -6.22 19.56
CA GLU A 443 30.36 -5.85 18.80
C GLU A 443 29.39 -7.05 18.69
N GLN A 444 29.92 -8.27 18.51
CA GLN A 444 29.11 -9.50 18.51
C GLN A 444 28.32 -9.65 19.82
N GLU A 445 28.96 -9.40 20.95
CA GLU A 445 28.31 -9.49 22.26
C GLU A 445 27.18 -8.47 22.44
N VAL A 446 27.32 -7.26 21.88
CA VAL A 446 26.24 -6.27 21.88
C VAL A 446 25.03 -6.76 21.08
N ILE A 447 25.26 -7.45 19.95
CA ILE A 447 24.17 -8.06 19.17
C ILE A 447 23.58 -9.25 19.91
N ARG A 448 24.42 -10.11 20.53
CA ARG A 448 23.99 -11.31 21.26
C ARG A 448 23.02 -11.00 22.39
N LYS A 449 23.20 -9.85 23.07
CA LYS A 449 22.25 -9.38 24.10
C LYS A 449 20.85 -9.04 23.57
N VAL A 450 20.70 -8.78 22.27
CA VAL A 450 19.42 -8.36 21.67
C VAL A 450 18.83 -9.44 20.76
N LEU A 451 19.66 -10.19 20.04
CA LEU A 451 19.28 -11.19 19.05
C LEU A 451 20.11 -12.47 19.20
N ASP A 452 19.66 -13.55 18.55
CA ASP A 452 20.41 -14.79 18.46
C ASP A 452 21.53 -14.72 17.42
N TYR A 453 22.62 -14.02 17.78
CA TYR A 453 23.75 -13.70 16.89
C TYR A 453 24.26 -14.91 16.09
N ASP A 454 24.41 -16.05 16.75
CA ASP A 454 25.08 -17.23 16.17
C ASP A 454 24.25 -17.88 15.05
N ASN A 455 22.92 -17.70 15.06
CA ASN A 455 22.00 -18.21 14.04
C ASN A 455 21.53 -17.15 13.04
N LEU A 456 21.91 -15.87 13.20
CA LEU A 456 21.46 -14.78 12.32
C LEU A 456 21.70 -15.03 10.83
N PRO A 457 22.86 -15.55 10.38
CA PRO A 457 23.09 -15.82 8.97
C PRO A 457 22.10 -16.81 8.35
N GLN A 458 21.71 -17.84 9.10
CA GLN A 458 20.81 -18.90 8.66
C GLN A 458 19.34 -18.46 8.74
N LEU A 459 19.02 -17.64 9.75
CA LEU A 459 17.68 -17.08 9.93
C LEU A 459 17.38 -15.95 8.94
N TYR A 460 18.39 -15.33 8.32
CA TYR A 460 18.18 -14.26 7.36
C TYR A 460 17.40 -14.75 6.13
N ASN A 461 16.14 -14.35 6.06
CA ASN A 461 15.30 -14.48 4.86
C ASN A 461 15.08 -13.09 4.28
N PRO A 462 15.54 -12.77 3.05
CA PRO A 462 15.41 -11.43 2.48
C PRO A 462 13.98 -10.86 2.48
N MET A 463 12.98 -11.74 2.46
CA MET A 463 11.58 -11.40 2.22
C MET A 463 10.78 -11.15 3.50
N THR A 464 11.28 -11.59 4.66
CA THR A 464 10.58 -11.43 5.94
C THR A 464 11.57 -11.28 7.10
N ALA A 465 11.24 -10.36 8.02
CA ALA A 465 11.99 -10.16 9.25
C ALA A 465 11.56 -11.14 10.36
N ASP A 466 10.51 -11.95 10.14
CA ASP A 466 9.91 -12.80 11.17
C ASP A 466 10.89 -13.81 11.79
N PRO A 467 11.71 -14.56 11.02
CA PRO A 467 12.67 -15.50 11.60
C PRO A 467 13.74 -14.82 12.47
N VAL A 468 14.11 -13.58 12.13
CA VAL A 468 15.12 -12.82 12.89
C VAL A 468 14.49 -12.19 14.13
N LYS A 469 13.36 -11.48 13.97
CA LYS A 469 12.73 -10.70 15.05
C LYS A 469 12.20 -11.57 16.18
N THR A 470 11.85 -12.83 15.89
CA THR A 470 11.37 -13.79 16.90
C THR A 470 12.47 -14.20 17.88
N THR A 471 13.75 -13.98 17.54
CA THR A 471 14.90 -14.21 18.45
C THR A 471 15.18 -13.05 19.42
N TYR A 472 14.34 -12.01 19.39
CA TYR A 472 14.48 -10.84 20.26
C TYR A 472 14.51 -11.22 21.75
N ARG A 473 15.59 -10.85 22.44
CA ARG A 473 15.84 -11.22 23.85
C ARG A 473 16.45 -10.11 24.70
N ALA A 474 16.33 -8.84 24.29
CA ALA A 474 16.90 -7.75 25.07
C ALA A 474 16.24 -7.63 26.46
N GLU A 475 17.06 -7.67 27.52
CA GLU A 475 16.59 -7.63 28.91
C GLU A 475 16.22 -6.22 29.36
N ASN A 476 16.93 -5.20 28.85
CA ASN A 476 16.78 -3.83 29.29
C ASN A 476 16.96 -2.82 28.15
N THR A 477 16.60 -1.56 28.42
CA THR A 477 16.68 -0.46 27.45
C THR A 477 18.12 -0.03 27.15
N ALA A 478 19.07 -0.31 28.05
CA ALA A 478 20.48 0.03 27.85
C ALA A 478 21.11 -0.88 26.79
N ASP A 479 20.77 -2.17 26.76
CA ASP A 479 21.22 -3.12 25.73
C ASP A 479 20.66 -2.75 24.36
N LEU A 480 19.38 -2.38 24.29
CA LEU A 480 18.79 -1.82 23.06
C LEU A 480 19.50 -0.54 22.60
N ALA A 481 19.80 0.39 23.52
CA ALA A 481 20.49 1.63 23.18
C ALA A 481 21.94 1.37 22.70
N ALA A 482 22.63 0.40 23.29
CA ALA A 482 23.96 -0.04 22.85
C ALA A 482 23.88 -0.67 21.45
N TYR A 483 22.89 -1.53 21.21
CA TYR A 483 22.61 -2.11 19.91
C TYR A 483 22.35 -1.04 18.84
N PHE A 484 21.50 -0.05 19.10
CA PHE A 484 21.23 1.00 18.09
C PHE A 484 22.45 1.87 17.79
N LYS A 485 23.29 2.16 18.79
CA LYS A 485 24.57 2.84 18.56
C LYS A 485 25.49 2.00 17.66
N LEU A 486 25.54 0.69 17.87
CA LEU A 486 26.29 -0.23 17.02
C LEU A 486 25.71 -0.32 15.61
N TRP A 487 24.39 -0.48 15.48
CA TRP A 487 23.69 -0.54 14.20
C TRP A 487 23.94 0.72 13.34
N ILE A 488 23.97 1.92 13.94
CA ILE A 488 24.37 3.16 13.23
C ILE A 488 25.85 3.11 12.79
N ARG A 489 26.75 2.62 13.64
CA ARG A 489 28.18 2.51 13.29
C ARG A 489 28.40 1.52 12.14
N GLN A 490 27.73 0.38 12.17
CA GLN A 490 27.79 -0.64 11.12
C GLN A 490 27.17 -0.14 9.80
N PHE A 491 26.11 0.69 9.86
CA PHE A 491 25.59 1.40 8.68
C PHE A 491 26.67 2.23 7.99
N PHE A 492 27.47 3.00 8.74
CA PHE A 492 28.57 3.78 8.14
C PHE A 492 29.77 2.94 7.69
N ARG A 493 29.90 1.69 8.17
CA ARG A 493 30.92 0.73 7.71
C ARG A 493 30.54 0.12 6.37
N HIS A 494 29.29 -0.36 6.22
CA HIS A 494 28.76 -0.95 4.97
C HIS A 494 27.37 -0.40 4.63
N PRO A 495 27.24 0.85 4.14
CA PRO A 495 25.93 1.46 3.90
C PRO A 495 25.12 0.76 2.82
N LEU A 496 25.79 0.17 1.81
CA LEU A 496 25.12 -0.56 0.73
C LEU A 496 24.40 -1.82 1.24
N CYS A 497 24.98 -2.54 2.20
CA CYS A 497 24.33 -3.70 2.83
C CYS A 497 22.96 -3.34 3.42
N TYR A 498 22.86 -2.18 4.08
CA TYR A 498 21.63 -1.70 4.70
C TYR A 498 20.60 -1.24 3.65
N VAL A 499 21.07 -0.52 2.62
CA VAL A 499 20.23 -0.08 1.50
C VAL A 499 19.66 -1.30 0.76
N GLU A 500 20.51 -2.28 0.45
CA GLU A 500 20.11 -3.50 -0.24
C GLU A 500 19.19 -4.38 0.63
N ALA A 501 19.45 -4.51 1.93
CA ALA A 501 18.54 -5.22 2.84
C ALA A 501 17.13 -4.60 2.80
N THR A 502 17.08 -3.28 2.90
CA THR A 502 15.81 -2.52 2.90
C THR A 502 15.10 -2.64 1.56
N TRP A 503 15.84 -2.47 0.46
CA TRP A 503 15.27 -2.50 -0.88
C TRP A 503 14.85 -3.93 -1.28
N ASN A 504 15.63 -4.96 -0.97
CA ASN A 504 15.27 -6.35 -1.24
C ASN A 504 13.97 -6.74 -0.53
N GLN A 505 13.79 -6.31 0.72
CA GLN A 505 12.53 -6.55 1.41
C GLN A 505 11.36 -5.76 0.79
N ASN A 506 11.59 -4.60 0.18
CA ASN A 506 10.54 -3.64 -0.19
C ASN A 506 10.31 -3.39 -1.69
N TYR A 507 11.04 -4.04 -2.60
CA TYR A 507 11.01 -3.68 -4.03
C TYR A 507 9.61 -3.82 -4.68
N TYR A 508 8.73 -4.68 -4.14
CA TYR A 508 7.31 -4.81 -4.53
C TYR A 508 6.53 -3.49 -4.49
N LEU A 509 6.95 -2.52 -3.67
CA LEU A 509 6.33 -1.20 -3.61
C LEU A 509 6.50 -0.40 -4.92
N PHE A 510 7.45 -0.77 -5.77
CA PHE A 510 7.77 -0.08 -7.02
C PHE A 510 7.98 -1.02 -8.21
N ALA A 511 7.64 -2.31 -8.06
CA ALA A 511 7.77 -3.33 -9.09
C ALA A 511 6.41 -3.74 -9.68
N PRO A 512 5.87 -2.99 -10.67
CA PRO A 512 4.56 -3.28 -11.27
C PRO A 512 4.52 -4.57 -12.12
N TYR A 513 5.68 -5.20 -12.33
CA TYR A 513 5.84 -6.46 -13.04
C TYR A 513 5.80 -7.68 -12.11
N VAL A 514 5.62 -7.47 -10.81
CA VAL A 514 5.50 -8.55 -9.81
C VAL A 514 4.12 -8.49 -9.18
N ASP A 515 3.44 -9.64 -9.19
CA ASP A 515 2.20 -9.83 -8.45
C ASP A 515 2.52 -9.98 -6.96
N ASN A 516 1.87 -9.16 -6.12
CA ASN A 516 1.99 -9.22 -4.67
C ASN A 516 0.60 -9.53 -4.08
N ILE A 517 0.31 -10.81 -3.85
CA ILE A 517 -1.06 -11.28 -3.64
C ILE A 517 -1.09 -12.39 -2.60
N VAL A 518 -1.99 -12.27 -1.63
CA VAL A 518 -2.42 -13.39 -0.79
C VAL A 518 -3.93 -13.41 -0.63
N TYR A 519 -4.54 -14.49 -1.13
CA TYR A 519 -5.94 -14.81 -0.89
C TYR A 519 -6.02 -16.13 -0.13
N ASN A 520 -6.17 -16.05 1.19
CA ASN A 520 -6.38 -17.25 2.01
C ASN A 520 -7.62 -17.98 1.51
N LYS A 521 -7.55 -19.29 1.29
CA LYS A 521 -8.61 -19.95 0.54
C LYS A 521 -9.94 -19.92 1.30
N ASN A 522 -9.91 -20.37 2.55
CA ASN A 522 -11.08 -20.66 3.37
C ASN A 522 -10.76 -20.56 4.88
N CYS A 523 -11.63 -21.11 5.73
CA CYS A 523 -11.49 -21.07 7.19
C CYS A 523 -10.35 -21.93 7.75
N PHE A 524 -9.81 -22.89 6.99
CA PHE A 524 -8.80 -23.83 7.50
C PHE A 524 -7.38 -23.29 7.53
N THR A 525 -7.10 -22.15 6.88
CA THR A 525 -5.74 -21.57 6.88
C THR A 525 -5.34 -21.13 8.29
N GLY A 526 -4.35 -21.80 8.88
CA GLY A 526 -3.87 -21.55 10.25
C GLY A 526 -4.66 -22.29 11.33
N ALA A 527 -5.56 -23.21 10.97
CA ALA A 527 -6.37 -23.97 11.93
C ALA A 527 -5.51 -24.92 12.80
N GLU A 528 -4.35 -25.32 12.29
CA GLU A 528 -3.38 -26.18 12.98
C GLU A 528 -2.88 -25.63 14.30
N THR A 529 -3.00 -24.32 14.53
CA THR A 529 -2.63 -23.72 15.81
C THR A 529 -3.55 -24.13 16.95
N LEU A 530 -4.71 -24.73 16.65
CA LEU A 530 -5.72 -25.12 17.64
C LEU A 530 -6.23 -26.55 17.47
N TRP A 531 -5.72 -27.35 16.52
CA TRP A 531 -6.26 -28.70 16.26
C TRP A 531 -6.30 -29.61 17.48
N ASP A 532 -5.27 -29.53 18.32
CA ASP A 532 -5.14 -30.38 19.51
C ASP A 532 -5.89 -29.81 20.73
N GLU A 533 -6.57 -28.67 20.58
CA GLU A 533 -7.22 -27.96 21.67
C GLU A 533 -8.73 -28.26 21.70
N PRO A 534 -9.34 -28.56 22.86
CA PRO A 534 -10.77 -28.91 22.97
C PRO A 534 -11.73 -27.85 22.39
N ILE A 535 -11.28 -26.59 22.31
CA ILE A 535 -12.07 -25.51 21.73
C ILE A 535 -12.30 -25.71 20.22
N TYR A 536 -11.41 -26.42 19.52
CA TYR A 536 -11.51 -26.59 18.06
C TYR A 536 -12.75 -27.39 17.67
N GLU A 537 -13.02 -28.49 18.38
CA GLU A 537 -14.25 -29.26 18.23
C GLU A 537 -15.49 -28.46 18.65
N THR A 538 -15.37 -27.63 19.70
CA THR A 538 -16.48 -26.76 20.14
C THR A 538 -16.80 -25.68 19.11
N LEU A 539 -15.78 -25.11 18.47
CA LEU A 539 -15.92 -24.14 17.39
C LEU A 539 -16.55 -24.79 16.16
N ASN A 540 -16.12 -26.01 15.82
CA ASN A 540 -16.60 -26.76 14.65
C ASN A 540 -16.74 -25.89 13.40
N ILE A 541 -15.74 -25.03 13.13
CA ILE A 541 -15.74 -24.16 11.96
C ILE A 541 -15.40 -25.01 10.74
N HIS A 542 -16.32 -25.07 9.78
CA HIS A 542 -16.20 -25.94 8.61
C HIS A 542 -16.82 -25.30 7.37
N ILE A 543 -16.54 -25.87 6.20
CA ILE A 543 -17.22 -25.53 4.94
C ILE A 543 -18.38 -26.51 4.78
N PRO A 544 -19.64 -26.05 4.62
CA PRO A 544 -20.76 -26.95 4.32
C PRO A 544 -20.53 -27.69 3.00
N GLU A 545 -20.95 -28.95 2.91
CA GLU A 545 -20.78 -29.81 1.72
C GLU A 545 -21.35 -29.16 0.45
N SER A 546 -22.49 -28.48 0.55
CA SER A 546 -23.11 -27.76 -0.58
C SER A 546 -22.27 -26.60 -1.14
N LEU A 547 -21.23 -26.16 -0.42
CA LEU A 547 -20.35 -25.05 -0.81
C LEU A 547 -18.91 -25.50 -1.08
N GLU A 548 -18.65 -26.81 -1.06
CA GLU A 548 -17.32 -27.37 -1.28
C GLU A 548 -16.76 -26.92 -2.65
N GLY A 549 -15.49 -26.52 -2.67
CA GLY A 549 -14.78 -26.08 -3.88
C GLY A 549 -15.10 -24.66 -4.36
N LEU A 550 -16.15 -23.99 -3.85
CA LEU A 550 -16.47 -22.60 -4.23
C LEU A 550 -15.37 -21.61 -3.83
N ASP A 551 -14.69 -21.89 -2.72
CA ASP A 551 -13.52 -21.15 -2.25
C ASP A 551 -12.36 -21.23 -3.26
N ALA A 552 -12.13 -22.40 -3.84
CA ALA A 552 -11.13 -22.63 -4.90
C ALA A 552 -11.48 -21.84 -6.17
N VAL A 553 -12.77 -21.87 -6.56
CA VAL A 553 -13.27 -21.08 -7.70
C VAL A 553 -13.06 -19.59 -7.46
N ALA A 554 -13.34 -19.08 -6.25
CA ALA A 554 -13.12 -17.68 -5.90
C ALA A 554 -11.64 -17.29 -5.99
N VAL A 555 -10.74 -18.09 -5.42
CA VAL A 555 -9.29 -17.82 -5.49
C VAL A 555 -8.77 -17.90 -6.93
N SER A 556 -9.27 -18.84 -7.73
CA SER A 556 -8.94 -18.92 -9.17
C SER A 556 -9.42 -17.68 -9.92
N LEU A 557 -10.64 -17.22 -9.66
CA LEU A 557 -11.17 -15.97 -10.22
C LEU A 557 -10.29 -14.78 -9.85
N TYR A 558 -9.90 -14.64 -8.59
CA TYR A 558 -9.02 -13.54 -8.16
C TYR A 558 -7.67 -13.61 -8.87
N SER A 559 -7.08 -14.80 -8.96
CA SER A 559 -5.80 -15.05 -9.64
C SER A 559 -5.87 -14.74 -11.14
N LEU A 560 -7.01 -15.00 -11.79
CA LEU A 560 -7.23 -14.60 -13.18
C LEU A 560 -7.31 -13.07 -13.29
N LEU A 561 -8.11 -12.43 -12.44
CA LEU A 561 -8.32 -10.98 -12.47
C LEU A 561 -7.02 -10.20 -12.20
N THR A 562 -6.11 -10.72 -11.38
CA THR A 562 -4.81 -10.10 -11.14
C THR A 562 -3.84 -10.25 -12.31
N LYS A 563 -4.00 -11.30 -13.13
CA LYS A 563 -3.19 -11.52 -14.35
C LYS A 563 -3.76 -10.81 -15.58
N MET A 564 -5.04 -10.41 -15.55
CA MET A 564 -5.68 -9.73 -16.67
C MET A 564 -5.08 -8.34 -16.93
N PRO A 565 -4.90 -7.92 -18.20
CA PRO A 565 -4.47 -6.56 -18.52
C PRO A 565 -5.42 -5.52 -17.92
N VAL A 566 -4.87 -4.38 -17.50
CA VAL A 566 -5.58 -3.27 -16.84
C VAL A 566 -6.14 -3.61 -15.45
N ILE A 567 -6.95 -4.68 -15.32
CA ILE A 567 -7.50 -5.11 -14.03
C ILE A 567 -6.37 -5.53 -13.08
N GLY A 568 -5.39 -6.29 -13.57
CA GLY A 568 -4.22 -6.70 -12.80
C GLY A 568 -3.43 -5.52 -12.22
N MET A 569 -3.27 -4.45 -13.01
CA MET A 569 -2.62 -3.22 -12.54
C MET A 569 -3.39 -2.54 -11.40
N LEU A 570 -4.71 -2.65 -11.38
CA LEU A 570 -5.56 -2.16 -10.29
C LEU A 570 -5.47 -3.06 -9.03
N ASN A 571 -4.82 -4.21 -9.13
CA ASN A 571 -4.52 -5.14 -8.03
C ASN A 571 -3.00 -5.26 -7.80
N ASN A 572 -2.27 -4.16 -8.04
CA ASN A 572 -0.83 -4.13 -7.85
C ASN A 572 -0.44 -2.99 -6.91
N VAL A 573 0.30 -3.30 -5.83
CA VAL A 573 0.75 -2.31 -4.84
C VAL A 573 1.55 -1.18 -5.51
N ALA A 574 2.45 -1.51 -6.43
CA ALA A 574 3.31 -0.54 -7.10
C ALA A 574 2.52 0.49 -7.91
N PHE A 575 1.39 0.10 -8.50
CA PHE A 575 0.53 1.04 -9.23
C PHE A 575 0.10 2.20 -8.34
N TYR A 576 -0.35 1.92 -7.11
CA TYR A 576 -0.83 2.94 -6.18
C TYR A 576 0.30 3.78 -5.59
N MET A 577 1.48 3.20 -5.36
CA MET A 577 2.66 3.93 -4.90
C MET A 577 3.19 4.89 -5.98
N ILE A 578 3.27 4.42 -7.22
CA ILE A 578 3.65 5.23 -8.39
C ILE A 578 2.63 6.35 -8.60
N LEU A 579 1.32 6.04 -8.54
CA LEU A 579 0.25 7.03 -8.66
C LEU A 579 0.36 8.08 -7.53
N MET A 580 0.65 7.67 -6.30
CA MET A 580 0.88 8.59 -5.18
C MET A 580 2.06 9.52 -5.46
N ALA A 581 3.20 8.99 -5.89
CA ALA A 581 4.37 9.79 -6.22
C ALA A 581 4.10 10.79 -7.37
N MET A 582 3.38 10.35 -8.40
CA MET A 582 2.96 11.22 -9.51
C MET A 582 2.01 12.33 -9.04
N VAL A 583 0.98 12.01 -8.26
CA VAL A 583 0.03 13.00 -7.73
C VAL A 583 0.73 14.01 -6.82
N ILE A 584 1.71 13.58 -6.01
CA ILE A 584 2.56 14.48 -5.22
C ILE A 584 3.32 15.43 -6.15
N ALA A 585 4.00 14.92 -7.16
CA ALA A 585 4.72 15.73 -8.13
C ALA A 585 3.79 16.73 -8.85
N PHE A 586 2.57 16.33 -9.18
CA PHE A 586 1.57 17.18 -9.81
C PHE A 586 1.12 18.32 -8.88
N MET A 587 0.80 18.02 -7.61
CA MET A 587 0.46 19.04 -6.61
C MET A 587 1.60 20.05 -6.42
N LEU A 588 2.85 19.58 -6.41
CA LEU A 588 4.03 20.45 -6.30
C LEU A 588 4.27 21.29 -7.56
N ALA A 589 4.08 20.71 -8.75
CA ALA A 589 4.17 21.41 -10.03
C ALA A 589 3.13 22.53 -10.12
N ASP A 590 1.90 22.27 -9.65
CA ASP A 590 0.80 23.23 -9.60
C ASP A 590 0.88 24.19 -8.40
N ARG A 591 1.98 24.14 -7.63
CA ARG A 591 2.28 25.04 -6.51
C ARG A 591 1.18 25.05 -5.43
N TRP A 592 0.66 23.87 -5.10
CA TRP A 592 -0.28 23.71 -4.00
C TRP A 592 0.32 24.25 -2.68
N LYS A 593 -0.53 24.89 -1.88
CA LYS A 593 -0.11 25.49 -0.60
C LYS A 593 0.12 24.41 0.45
N LYS A 594 0.90 24.72 1.49
CA LYS A 594 1.19 23.81 2.60
C LYS A 594 -0.08 23.24 3.25
N GLU A 595 -1.12 24.07 3.40
CA GLU A 595 -2.40 23.63 3.96
C GLU A 595 -3.14 22.60 3.09
N GLN A 596 -2.82 22.52 1.80
CA GLN A 596 -3.43 21.60 0.85
C GLN A 596 -2.63 20.30 0.74
N LEU A 597 -1.30 20.42 0.76
CA LEU A 597 -0.39 19.27 0.79
C LEU A 597 -0.52 18.45 2.08
N PHE A 598 -1.08 19.03 3.14
CA PHE A 598 -1.41 18.34 4.39
C PHE A 598 -2.21 17.04 4.19
N VAL A 599 -3.05 16.95 3.15
CA VAL A 599 -3.82 15.73 2.82
C VAL A 599 -2.92 14.52 2.56
N LEU A 600 -1.67 14.74 2.13
CA LEU A 600 -0.71 13.68 1.83
C LEU A 600 -0.05 13.11 3.09
N LEU A 601 -0.13 13.81 4.23
CA LEU A 601 0.60 13.43 5.43
C LEU A 601 0.24 12.03 5.96
N PRO A 602 -1.04 11.65 6.13
CA PRO A 602 -1.37 10.29 6.57
C PRO A 602 -0.83 9.22 5.60
N LEU A 603 -0.86 9.50 4.30
CA LEU A 603 -0.35 8.58 3.27
C LEU A 603 1.17 8.42 3.33
N LEU A 604 1.90 9.52 3.50
CA LEU A 604 3.36 9.49 3.63
C LEU A 604 3.79 8.76 4.90
N LEU A 605 3.10 8.99 6.03
CA LEU A 605 3.35 8.25 7.26
C LEU A 605 3.07 6.76 7.10
N SER A 606 1.95 6.42 6.44
CA SER A 606 1.65 5.02 6.11
C SER A 606 2.72 4.41 5.21
N PHE A 607 3.25 5.15 4.23
CA PHE A 607 4.32 4.68 3.36
C PHE A 607 5.59 4.35 4.15
N PHE A 608 6.01 5.21 5.08
CA PHE A 608 7.16 4.91 5.93
C PHE A 608 6.90 3.74 6.88
N ILE A 609 5.68 3.60 7.42
CA ILE A 609 5.32 2.43 8.23
C ILE A 609 5.43 1.13 7.41
N ILE A 610 5.02 1.15 6.14
CA ILE A 610 5.14 -0.02 5.25
C ILE A 610 6.61 -0.36 4.98
N LEU A 611 7.47 0.63 4.77
CA LEU A 611 8.92 0.40 4.59
C LEU A 611 9.57 -0.26 5.82
N MET A 612 8.99 -0.07 7.00
CA MET A 612 9.43 -0.66 8.26
C MET A 612 8.66 -1.93 8.64
N ALA A 613 7.71 -2.37 7.82
CA ALA A 613 6.90 -3.56 8.09
C ALA A 613 7.78 -4.83 8.04
N PRO A 614 7.40 -5.89 8.77
CA PRO A 614 8.16 -7.13 8.80
C PRO A 614 8.24 -7.84 7.45
N GLN A 615 7.23 -7.64 6.60
CA GLN A 615 7.09 -8.29 5.31
C GLN A 615 6.12 -7.49 4.44
N ILE A 616 6.42 -7.33 3.16
CA ILE A 616 5.48 -6.79 2.15
C ILE A 616 5.15 -7.80 1.07
N GLN A 617 6.07 -8.73 0.75
CA GLN A 617 5.79 -9.83 -0.16
C GLN A 617 4.63 -10.64 0.39
N ASP A 618 3.69 -10.98 -0.48
CA ASP A 618 2.51 -11.79 -0.16
C ASP A 618 1.66 -11.15 0.96
N GLN A 619 1.85 -9.84 1.20
CA GLN A 619 1.13 -9.10 2.24
C GLN A 619 0.74 -7.69 1.75
N PRO A 620 0.00 -7.55 0.63
CA PRO A 620 -0.42 -6.25 0.12
C PRO A 620 -1.31 -5.48 1.11
N ARG A 621 -1.87 -6.17 2.12
CA ARG A 621 -2.65 -5.60 3.22
C ARG A 621 -1.98 -4.42 3.93
N TYR A 622 -0.65 -4.42 4.07
CA TYR A 622 0.06 -3.30 4.68
C TYR A 622 -0.07 -2.01 3.86
N ALA A 623 -0.26 -2.12 2.54
CA ALA A 623 -0.44 -0.99 1.63
C ALA A 623 -1.91 -0.57 1.42
N PHE A 624 -2.89 -1.30 1.98
CA PHE A 624 -4.31 -0.98 1.85
C PHE A 624 -4.69 0.45 2.25
N PRO A 625 -4.13 1.05 3.32
CA PRO A 625 -4.40 2.44 3.67
C PRO A 625 -4.15 3.40 2.50
N ILE A 626 -3.09 3.17 1.72
CA ILE A 626 -2.75 3.98 0.54
C ILE A 626 -3.66 3.60 -0.62
N ILE A 627 -3.78 2.30 -0.94
CA ILE A 627 -4.57 1.77 -2.06
C ILE A 627 -6.02 2.31 -1.99
N TYR A 628 -6.67 2.23 -0.83
CA TYR A 628 -8.06 2.62 -0.66
C TYR A 628 -8.26 4.15 -0.64
N ALA A 629 -7.26 4.91 -0.22
CA ALA A 629 -7.34 6.37 -0.15
C ALA A 629 -6.99 7.07 -1.46
N MET A 630 -6.11 6.49 -2.28
CA MET A 630 -5.58 7.10 -3.50
C MET A 630 -6.63 7.54 -4.54
N PRO A 631 -7.73 6.78 -4.78
CA PRO A 631 -8.80 7.26 -5.66
C PRO A 631 -9.40 8.60 -5.20
N SER A 632 -9.61 8.74 -3.89
CA SER A 632 -10.16 9.95 -3.26
C SER A 632 -9.20 11.14 -3.37
N VAL A 633 -7.91 10.91 -3.12
CA VAL A 633 -6.86 11.95 -3.24
C VAL A 633 -6.69 12.41 -4.69
N THR A 634 -6.72 11.47 -5.64
CA THR A 634 -6.67 11.78 -7.07
C THR A 634 -7.88 12.60 -7.51
N ALA A 635 -9.08 12.26 -7.06
CA ALA A 635 -10.27 13.04 -7.33
C ALA A 635 -10.28 14.41 -6.65
N PHE A 636 -9.71 14.52 -5.44
CA PHE A 636 -9.51 15.80 -4.78
C PHE A 636 -8.61 16.72 -5.61
N TYR A 637 -7.49 16.19 -6.11
CA TYR A 637 -6.60 16.88 -7.04
C TYR A 637 -7.34 17.38 -8.30
N LEU A 638 -8.04 16.47 -9.00
CA LEU A 638 -8.81 16.76 -10.21
C LEU A 638 -9.95 17.77 -10.01
N SER A 639 -10.59 17.77 -8.83
CA SER A 639 -11.68 18.71 -8.52
C SER A 639 -11.22 20.17 -8.49
N ARG A 640 -9.92 20.39 -8.30
CA ARG A 640 -9.30 21.71 -8.19
C ARG A 640 -8.60 22.15 -9.47
N SER A 641 -7.88 21.25 -10.15
CA SER A 641 -7.15 21.57 -11.39
C SER A 641 -8.07 22.12 -12.50
N ARG A 642 -9.36 21.79 -12.48
CA ARG A 642 -10.37 22.36 -13.41
C ARG A 642 -10.85 23.77 -13.05
N ARG A 643 -10.53 24.30 -11.88
CA ARG A 643 -10.93 25.65 -11.42
C ARG A 643 -9.81 26.68 -11.56
N SER A 644 -8.59 26.25 -11.86
CA SER A 644 -7.42 27.07 -12.17
C SER A 644 -7.17 27.07 -13.67
#